data_AF-A0A087ARX5-F1
#
_entry.id   AF-A0A087ARX5-F1
#
_cell.length_a   1.000
_cell.length_b   1.000
_cell.length_c   1.000
_cell.angle_alpha   90.00
_cell.angle_beta   90.00
_cell.angle_gamma   90.00
#
_symmetry.space_group_name_H-M   'P 1'
#
loop_
_entity.id
_entity.type
_entity.pdbx_description
1 polymer ?
#
loop_
_entity_poly.entity_id
_entity_poly.type
_entity_poly.pdbx_seq_one_letter_code
_entity_poly.pdbx_strand_id
1 'polypeptide(L)'
;MAENTEITIPVADPNDPYAVPAAMPSSADRAPRSFDLDAFAMPTSRQEEWRYTPLDRVAEFLDVFEPSGLTTVEVTGIDGSPLDPEQVGVEVVDKTVAPSGTVSKPSDRISAVEWNVVKTATVVTLHGDVAQPVRIAVTGGGDAPDALHLVIAADAGTHADVVVEHHGMARLAEGVEIVTGRDSNLSTTFIQEWEKGSKHVGGHRIHVGENASLRHSMVTLGGDVVRIRMDQDFGGPQGDLNMLGIYFADPGEHIEHRTMVVHNHPDCRSRVVYKGALDGQGAHSTWVGNALIQPTAPGTDSYELNRNLVLTPGAIADSEPNLEIENGNIIGAGHASSVGRFDDEELFYLQSRGIPETEARKLVVRGFFGELVEEIGIPQIADHLMTIIDRRLARGENEAMTNVWEEKMSTLEIKDLYASVETKDGRKQILKGVNLTVNSGETHAIMGPNGSGKSTLAYTLAGHPKYEVESGQVLLDGEDLLTMTPDERAKAGLFLAMQYPVEVPGVSMTNFLRTAKTEIDGQAPAIRTWTKELTEAMKRLKMDPKFATRSVNEGFSGGEKKRAEVLQLELLKPKFAVLDETDSGLDVDALRIVSEGVNRAKENTGLGILMVTHYTRILKYIKPDIVHVFADGHFVKTGGPELADELEESGYDQFLPEGADSESALA
;
A
#
# COMPACT_ATOMS: atom_id res chain seq x y z
N MET A 1 32.78 -63.82 -10.36
CA MET A 1 33.07 -62.65 -9.51
C MET A 1 33.27 -61.50 -10.46
N ALA A 2 32.26 -60.65 -10.59
CA ALA A 2 32.33 -59.44 -11.40
C ALA A 2 32.70 -58.31 -10.44
N GLU A 3 33.78 -57.60 -10.74
CA GLU A 3 34.24 -56.44 -9.98
C GLU A 3 33.37 -55.22 -10.30
N ASN A 4 32.99 -54.50 -9.25
CA ASN A 4 32.25 -53.24 -9.29
C ASN A 4 33.01 -52.19 -10.10
N THR A 5 32.42 -51.72 -11.18
CA THR A 5 32.71 -50.40 -11.75
C THR A 5 31.69 -49.42 -11.17
N GLU A 6 32.13 -48.58 -10.24
CA GLU A 6 31.38 -47.40 -9.80
C GLU A 6 31.11 -46.49 -10.99
N ILE A 7 29.87 -46.00 -11.07
CA ILE A 7 29.44 -45.01 -12.05
C ILE A 7 30.06 -43.67 -11.64
N THR A 8 30.94 -43.13 -12.46
CA THR A 8 31.53 -41.80 -12.24
C THR A 8 30.51 -40.73 -12.60
N ILE A 9 30.16 -39.91 -11.62
CA ILE A 9 29.29 -38.73 -11.79
C ILE A 9 30.06 -37.70 -12.65
N PRO A 10 29.41 -37.05 -13.64
CA PRO A 10 30.04 -35.96 -14.40
C PRO A 10 30.41 -34.81 -13.47
N VAL A 11 31.68 -34.42 -13.48
CA VAL A 11 32.16 -33.22 -12.79
C VAL A 11 32.10 -32.08 -13.80
N ALA A 12 31.41 -30.99 -13.46
CA ALA A 12 31.36 -29.77 -14.27
C ALA A 12 32.78 -29.24 -14.56
N ASP A 13 33.02 -28.76 -15.78
CA ASP A 13 34.34 -28.26 -16.21
C ASP A 13 34.71 -27.01 -15.40
N PRO A 14 35.77 -27.04 -14.57
CA PRO A 14 36.19 -25.89 -13.76
C PRO A 14 36.72 -24.71 -14.60
N ASN A 15 36.84 -24.86 -15.92
CA ASN A 15 37.21 -23.78 -16.84
C ASN A 15 36.04 -23.29 -17.70
N ASP A 16 34.83 -23.83 -17.49
CA ASP A 16 33.63 -23.26 -18.09
C ASP A 16 33.29 -21.94 -17.35
N PRO A 17 33.38 -20.78 -18.02
CA PRO A 17 33.09 -19.49 -17.41
C PRO A 17 31.63 -19.34 -16.97
N TYR A 18 30.75 -20.28 -17.35
CA TYR A 18 29.36 -20.38 -16.87
C TYR A 18 29.15 -21.43 -15.76
N ALA A 19 30.18 -22.22 -15.40
CA ALA A 19 30.10 -23.24 -14.35
C ALA A 19 30.56 -22.78 -12.97
N VAL A 20 30.94 -21.49 -12.83
CA VAL A 20 31.26 -20.90 -11.52
C VAL A 20 30.04 -20.09 -11.06
N PRO A 21 29.10 -20.68 -10.29
CA PRO A 21 28.10 -19.87 -9.61
C PRO A 21 28.84 -18.82 -8.78
N ALA A 22 28.37 -17.57 -8.84
CA ALA A 22 29.04 -16.42 -8.24
C ALA A 22 29.53 -16.78 -6.82
N ALA A 23 30.84 -16.65 -6.59
CA ALA A 23 31.42 -16.90 -5.29
C ALA A 23 30.93 -15.80 -4.32
N MET A 24 29.80 -16.04 -3.66
CA MET A 24 29.41 -15.30 -2.46
C MET A 24 30.29 -15.78 -1.31
N PRO A 25 31.02 -14.84 -0.69
CA PRO A 25 30.41 -14.21 0.47
C PRO A 25 30.36 -12.68 0.39
N SER A 26 29.25 -12.13 0.88
CA SER A 26 29.07 -10.71 1.23
C SER A 26 29.43 -10.52 2.71
N SER A 27 29.77 -9.30 3.14
CA SER A 27 29.95 -9.00 4.56
C SER A 27 28.67 -9.19 5.39
N ALA A 28 27.48 -9.05 4.76
CA ALA A 28 26.14 -9.25 5.32
C ALA A 28 25.59 -10.69 5.15
N ASP A 29 26.27 -11.54 4.35
CA ASP A 29 25.93 -12.95 4.18
C ASP A 29 27.20 -13.80 4.09
N ARG A 30 27.55 -14.37 5.24
CA ARG A 30 28.75 -15.21 5.41
C ARG A 30 28.43 -16.70 5.41
N ALA A 31 27.17 -17.07 5.13
CA ALA A 31 26.77 -18.46 5.16
C ALA A 31 27.46 -19.23 4.02
N PRO A 32 28.00 -20.44 4.28
CA PRO A 32 28.62 -21.24 3.24
C PRO A 32 27.60 -21.62 2.16
N ARG A 33 28.07 -21.85 0.93
CA ARG A 33 27.24 -22.37 -0.17
C ARG A 33 27.60 -23.83 -0.40
N SER A 34 26.71 -24.76 -0.02
CA SER A 34 27.04 -26.20 0.02
C SER A 34 25.80 -27.10 -0.07
N PHE A 35 25.93 -28.24 -0.74
CA PHE A 35 24.95 -29.33 -0.64
C PHE A 35 25.18 -30.22 0.59
N ASP A 36 26.38 -30.15 1.17
CA ASP A 36 26.74 -30.88 2.38
C ASP A 36 26.13 -30.19 3.60
N LEU A 37 25.28 -30.92 4.32
CA LEU A 37 24.61 -30.45 5.52
C LEU A 37 25.61 -30.12 6.64
N ASP A 38 26.72 -30.84 6.73
CA ASP A 38 27.74 -30.64 7.78
C ASP A 38 28.52 -29.33 7.60
N ALA A 39 28.42 -28.69 6.42
CA ALA A 39 28.94 -27.35 6.20
C ALA A 39 28.16 -26.29 6.99
N PHE A 40 26.93 -26.58 7.41
CA PHE A 40 26.06 -25.63 8.11
C PHE A 40 25.95 -25.97 9.59
N ALA A 41 26.44 -25.07 10.44
CA ALA A 41 26.23 -25.16 11.88
C ALA A 41 24.72 -25.08 12.23
N MET A 42 24.34 -25.69 13.35
CA MET A 42 22.98 -25.57 13.86
C MET A 42 22.60 -24.09 14.09
N PRO A 43 21.48 -23.62 13.53
CA PRO A 43 21.02 -22.25 13.67
C PRO A 43 20.83 -21.81 15.12
N THR A 44 21.19 -20.57 15.37
CA THR A 44 20.92 -19.86 16.63
C THR A 44 20.48 -18.44 16.33
N SER A 45 19.66 -17.85 17.19
CA SER A 45 19.20 -16.45 17.05
C SER A 45 20.32 -15.40 17.14
N ARG A 46 21.58 -15.82 17.41
CA ARG A 46 22.76 -14.95 17.40
C ARG A 46 23.37 -14.80 16.01
N GLN A 47 23.05 -15.69 15.08
CA GLN A 47 23.47 -15.58 13.69
C GLN A 47 22.53 -14.63 12.96
N GLU A 48 23.08 -13.71 12.18
CA GLU A 48 22.35 -12.68 11.44
C GLU A 48 21.25 -13.27 10.52
N GLU A 49 21.60 -14.36 9.85
CA GLU A 49 20.71 -15.17 9.00
C GLU A 49 19.48 -15.73 9.73
N TRP A 50 19.55 -15.93 11.04
CA TRP A 50 18.51 -16.61 11.84
C TRP A 50 17.96 -15.72 12.96
N ARG A 51 18.41 -14.46 13.03
CA ARG A 51 18.11 -13.52 14.12
C ARG A 51 16.61 -13.33 14.34
N TYR A 52 15.86 -13.24 13.25
CA TYR A 52 14.42 -13.00 13.26
C TYR A 52 13.59 -14.27 13.09
N THR A 53 14.21 -15.39 12.69
CA THR A 53 13.50 -16.64 12.46
C THR A 53 13.07 -17.25 13.80
N PRO A 54 11.80 -17.65 13.96
CA PRO A 54 11.33 -18.34 15.16
C PRO A 54 11.79 -19.81 15.12
N LEU A 55 13.04 -20.04 15.53
CA LEU A 55 13.72 -21.33 15.41
C LEU A 55 12.98 -22.50 16.09
N ASP A 56 12.26 -22.24 17.19
CA ASP A 56 11.42 -23.23 17.86
C ASP A 56 10.24 -23.69 16.98
N ARG A 57 9.71 -22.79 16.15
CA ARG A 57 8.60 -23.08 15.25
C ARG A 57 9.04 -23.79 13.97
N VAL A 58 10.30 -23.65 13.55
CA VAL A 58 10.86 -24.31 12.35
C VAL A 58 11.83 -25.45 12.65
N ALA A 59 11.98 -25.83 13.92
CA ALA A 59 12.98 -26.81 14.37
C ALA A 59 12.91 -28.16 13.63
N GLU A 60 11.72 -28.58 13.20
CA GLU A 60 11.51 -29.83 12.46
C GLU A 60 12.14 -29.86 11.06
N PHE A 61 12.53 -28.70 10.52
CA PHE A 61 13.22 -28.56 9.24
C PHE A 61 14.73 -28.34 9.38
N LEU A 62 15.26 -28.35 10.61
CA LEU A 62 16.69 -28.11 10.87
C LEU A 62 17.52 -29.40 10.83
N ASP A 63 16.90 -30.57 10.83
CA ASP A 63 17.57 -31.86 10.72
C ASP A 63 16.87 -32.73 9.66
N VAL A 64 17.60 -33.70 9.11
CA VAL A 64 17.08 -34.65 8.12
C VAL A 64 15.86 -35.39 8.71
N PHE A 65 14.78 -35.41 7.94
CA PHE A 65 13.53 -36.10 8.27
C PHE A 65 13.13 -37.05 7.12
N GLU A 66 12.21 -37.98 7.39
CA GLU A 66 11.60 -38.78 6.33
C GLU A 66 10.39 -38.01 5.77
N PRO A 67 10.39 -37.64 4.47
CA PRO A 67 9.26 -36.92 3.87
C PRO A 67 7.98 -37.74 3.91
N SER A 68 6.86 -37.09 4.24
CA SER A 68 5.56 -37.75 4.30
C SER A 68 5.03 -38.19 2.92
N GLY A 69 5.44 -37.51 1.84
CA GLY A 69 4.95 -37.75 0.48
C GLY A 69 3.48 -37.42 0.29
N LEU A 70 2.92 -36.57 1.15
CA LEU A 70 1.52 -36.13 1.10
C LEU A 70 1.32 -34.90 0.22
N THR A 71 2.40 -34.17 -0.07
CA THR A 71 2.38 -32.99 -0.95
C THR A 71 2.33 -33.44 -2.42
N THR A 72 1.40 -32.89 -3.17
CA THR A 72 1.24 -33.19 -4.60
C THR A 72 1.48 -31.97 -5.47
N VAL A 73 2.05 -32.19 -6.66
CA VAL A 73 2.27 -31.15 -7.66
C VAL A 73 1.47 -31.48 -8.92
N GLU A 74 0.70 -30.51 -9.41
CA GLU A 74 -0.03 -30.58 -10.68
C GLU A 74 0.41 -29.42 -11.59
N VAL A 75 0.67 -29.71 -12.88
CA VAL A 75 1.11 -28.69 -13.85
C VAL A 75 0.11 -28.61 -15.01
N THR A 76 -0.50 -27.44 -15.19
CA THR A 76 -1.55 -27.16 -16.20
C THR A 76 -1.41 -25.76 -16.78
N GLY A 77 -2.29 -25.36 -17.72
CA GLY A 77 -2.56 -23.96 -17.98
C GLY A 77 -3.27 -23.30 -16.78
N ILE A 78 -3.24 -21.97 -16.70
CA ILE A 78 -3.85 -21.19 -15.61
C ILE A 78 -5.36 -21.40 -15.43
N ASP A 79 -6.06 -21.83 -16.48
CA ASP A 79 -7.48 -22.18 -16.48
C ASP A 79 -7.73 -23.70 -16.27
N GLY A 80 -6.69 -24.47 -15.99
CA GLY A 80 -6.72 -25.93 -15.85
C GLY A 80 -6.66 -26.68 -17.18
N SER A 81 -6.49 -26.00 -18.31
CA SER A 81 -6.35 -26.66 -19.61
C SER A 81 -4.99 -27.38 -19.77
N PRO A 82 -4.88 -28.35 -20.69
CA PRO A 82 -3.59 -28.94 -21.02
C PRO A 82 -2.61 -27.92 -21.63
N LEU A 83 -1.31 -28.12 -21.36
CA LEU A 83 -0.22 -27.32 -21.94
C LEU A 83 0.18 -27.85 -23.32
N ASP A 84 0.71 -26.98 -24.17
CA ASP A 84 1.33 -27.38 -25.44
C ASP A 84 2.68 -28.07 -25.15
N PRO A 85 2.83 -29.39 -25.44
CA PRO A 85 4.06 -30.11 -25.14
C PRO A 85 5.25 -29.68 -26.00
N GLU A 86 5.05 -28.92 -27.09
CA GLU A 86 6.15 -28.31 -27.84
C GLU A 86 6.70 -27.06 -27.14
N GLN A 87 5.91 -26.42 -26.28
CA GLN A 87 6.27 -25.19 -25.55
C GLN A 87 6.62 -25.44 -24.09
N VAL A 88 6.02 -26.46 -23.47
CA VAL A 88 6.21 -26.77 -22.04
C VAL A 88 6.48 -28.26 -21.84
N GLY A 89 7.70 -28.57 -21.39
CA GLY A 89 8.09 -29.89 -20.92
C GLY A 89 7.83 -30.03 -19.41
N VAL A 90 7.30 -31.17 -18.97
CA VAL A 90 7.14 -31.49 -17.54
C VAL A 90 7.66 -32.90 -17.31
N GLU A 91 8.63 -33.04 -16.41
CA GLU A 91 9.20 -34.33 -16.04
C GLU A 91 9.52 -34.41 -14.55
N VAL A 92 9.50 -35.63 -14.01
CA VAL A 92 9.99 -35.91 -12.65
C VAL A 92 11.25 -36.73 -12.79
N VAL A 93 12.37 -36.15 -12.37
CA VAL A 93 13.71 -36.75 -12.50
C VAL A 93 14.30 -37.03 -11.13
N ASP A 94 15.33 -37.88 -11.06
CA ASP A 94 16.16 -37.96 -9.87
C ASP A 94 16.83 -36.59 -9.62
N LYS A 95 16.90 -36.14 -8.37
CA LYS A 95 17.41 -34.80 -8.02
C LYS A 95 18.85 -34.52 -8.50
N THR A 96 19.63 -35.56 -8.81
CA THR A 96 21.01 -35.42 -9.29
C THR A 96 21.11 -35.27 -10.81
N VAL A 97 19.99 -35.35 -11.51
CA VAL A 97 19.92 -35.21 -12.97
C VAL A 97 19.65 -33.75 -13.33
N ALA A 98 20.53 -33.19 -14.16
CA ALA A 98 20.37 -31.84 -14.69
C ALA A 98 19.01 -31.68 -15.40
N PRO A 99 18.34 -30.50 -15.27
CA PRO A 99 18.87 -29.24 -14.75
C PRO A 99 18.82 -29.09 -13.21
N SER A 100 18.34 -30.08 -12.44
CA SER A 100 18.34 -29.97 -10.98
C SER A 100 19.76 -29.93 -10.41
N GLY A 101 19.96 -29.13 -9.36
CA GLY A 101 21.26 -28.94 -8.70
C GLY A 101 22.24 -28.07 -9.49
N THR A 102 21.80 -27.40 -10.56
CA THR A 102 22.67 -26.58 -11.40
C THR A 102 22.61 -25.10 -11.04
N VAL A 103 21.51 -24.64 -10.44
CA VAL A 103 21.33 -23.24 -10.06
C VAL A 103 21.85 -23.01 -8.64
N SER A 104 23.14 -22.63 -8.57
CA SER A 104 23.87 -22.36 -7.32
C SER A 104 23.80 -23.50 -6.29
N LYS A 105 24.37 -23.31 -5.11
CA LYS A 105 24.29 -24.28 -4.00
C LYS A 105 23.39 -23.75 -2.90
N PRO A 106 22.80 -24.62 -2.06
CA PRO A 106 22.07 -24.21 -0.87
C PRO A 106 22.89 -23.24 -0.03
N SER A 107 22.22 -22.23 0.51
CA SER A 107 22.84 -21.11 1.22
C SER A 107 22.50 -21.06 2.70
N ASP A 108 21.59 -21.92 3.14
CA ASP A 108 21.24 -22.10 4.54
C ASP A 108 21.03 -23.59 4.87
N ARG A 109 20.97 -23.87 6.18
CA ARG A 109 20.78 -25.24 6.67
C ARG A 109 19.45 -25.84 6.20
N ILE A 110 18.37 -25.07 6.13
CA ILE A 110 17.05 -25.58 5.71
C ILE A 110 17.10 -26.06 4.26
N SER A 111 17.68 -25.27 3.38
CA SER A 111 17.84 -25.59 1.95
C SER A 111 18.77 -26.80 1.79
N ALA A 112 19.80 -26.93 2.63
CA ALA A 112 20.64 -28.12 2.65
C ALA A 112 19.88 -29.35 3.16
N VAL A 113 19.04 -29.22 4.20
CA VAL A 113 18.18 -30.32 4.69
C VAL A 113 17.22 -30.76 3.59
N GLU A 114 16.50 -29.83 2.96
CA GLU A 114 15.59 -30.10 1.82
C GLU A 114 16.30 -30.92 0.75
N TRP A 115 17.46 -30.44 0.28
CA TRP A 115 18.25 -31.12 -0.73
C TRP A 115 18.63 -32.54 -0.31
N ASN A 116 18.93 -32.76 0.96
CA ASN A 116 19.34 -34.08 1.48
C ASN A 116 18.16 -35.04 1.72
N VAL A 117 16.94 -34.54 1.96
CA VAL A 117 15.74 -35.39 2.17
C VAL A 117 14.99 -35.71 0.88
N VAL A 118 14.98 -34.80 -0.09
CA VAL A 118 14.25 -35.00 -1.35
C VAL A 118 14.93 -36.07 -2.18
N LYS A 119 14.16 -36.78 -3.02
CA LYS A 119 14.67 -37.85 -3.91
C LYS A 119 14.59 -37.46 -5.38
N THR A 120 13.57 -36.71 -5.75
CA THR A 120 13.25 -36.34 -7.13
C THR A 120 12.99 -34.85 -7.26
N ALA A 121 13.25 -34.29 -8.42
CA ALA A 121 12.88 -32.94 -8.79
C ALA A 121 11.76 -32.95 -9.84
N THR A 122 10.78 -32.07 -9.69
CA THR A 122 9.84 -31.75 -10.77
C THR A 122 10.47 -30.67 -11.63
N VAL A 123 10.68 -30.94 -12.91
CA VAL A 123 11.31 -30.03 -13.86
C VAL A 123 10.25 -29.55 -14.84
N VAL A 124 10.10 -28.23 -14.95
CA VAL A 124 9.26 -27.55 -15.93
C VAL A 124 10.16 -26.77 -16.87
N THR A 125 10.23 -27.20 -18.13
CA THR A 125 11.06 -26.58 -19.17
C THR A 125 10.19 -25.77 -20.12
N LEU A 126 10.59 -24.55 -20.44
CA LEU A 126 9.82 -23.58 -21.22
C LEU A 126 10.58 -23.24 -22.50
N HIS A 127 9.86 -23.25 -23.62
CA HIS A 127 10.40 -23.07 -24.96
C HIS A 127 9.58 -22.06 -25.77
N GLY A 128 10.27 -21.13 -26.44
CA GLY A 128 9.65 -20.19 -27.38
C GLY A 128 8.64 -19.25 -26.71
N ASP A 129 7.58 -18.90 -27.41
CA ASP A 129 6.54 -18.00 -26.90
C ASP A 129 5.38 -18.81 -26.30
N VAL A 130 5.39 -19.00 -24.98
CA VAL A 130 4.37 -19.75 -24.25
C VAL A 130 3.10 -18.91 -24.14
N ALA A 131 2.07 -19.25 -24.92
CA ALA A 131 0.91 -18.38 -25.11
C ALA A 131 -0.03 -18.28 -23.90
N GLN A 132 -0.06 -19.30 -23.05
CA GLN A 132 -0.89 -19.35 -21.85
C GLN A 132 -0.01 -19.46 -20.60
N PRO A 133 -0.31 -18.76 -19.49
CA PRO A 133 0.45 -18.90 -18.26
C PRO A 133 0.41 -20.35 -17.75
N VAL A 134 1.57 -20.86 -17.36
CA VAL A 134 1.75 -22.20 -16.79
C VAL A 134 1.41 -22.13 -15.30
N ARG A 135 0.53 -22.99 -14.84
CA ARG A 135 0.15 -23.14 -13.43
C ARG A 135 0.78 -24.38 -12.84
N ILE A 136 1.45 -24.22 -11.71
CA ILE A 136 2.04 -25.29 -10.90
C ILE A 136 1.33 -25.26 -9.54
N ALA A 137 0.43 -26.20 -9.30
CA ALA A 137 -0.34 -26.27 -8.06
C ALA A 137 0.31 -27.24 -7.08
N VAL A 138 0.82 -26.71 -5.98
CA VAL A 138 1.38 -27.44 -4.84
C VAL A 138 0.30 -27.56 -3.77
N THR A 139 -0.20 -28.77 -3.56
CA THR A 139 -1.25 -29.04 -2.57
C THR A 139 -0.68 -29.80 -1.39
N GLY A 140 -0.76 -29.20 -0.20
CA GLY A 140 -0.39 -29.82 1.06
C GLY A 140 -1.41 -30.87 1.50
N GLY A 141 -0.93 -32.00 2.01
CA GLY A 141 -1.78 -33.13 2.40
C GLY A 141 -1.81 -33.45 3.90
N GLY A 142 -1.21 -32.62 4.77
CA GLY A 142 -1.21 -32.89 6.22
C GLY A 142 -0.19 -32.12 7.06
N ASP A 143 -0.07 -32.52 8.32
CA ASP A 143 0.77 -31.88 9.35
C ASP A 143 2.10 -32.62 9.61
N ALA A 144 2.45 -33.59 8.77
CA ALA A 144 3.74 -34.27 8.79
C ALA A 144 4.74 -33.53 7.88
N PRO A 145 6.03 -33.40 8.28
CA PRO A 145 7.05 -32.78 7.43
C PRO A 145 7.15 -33.45 6.07
N ASP A 146 7.29 -32.64 5.03
CA ASP A 146 7.45 -33.07 3.65
C ASP A 146 8.48 -32.19 2.95
N ALA A 147 8.95 -32.65 1.79
CA ALA A 147 9.93 -31.92 0.99
C ALA A 147 9.58 -31.95 -0.50
N LEU A 148 9.81 -30.82 -1.17
CA LEU A 148 9.57 -30.65 -2.59
C LEU A 148 10.77 -29.95 -3.24
N HIS A 149 11.18 -30.45 -4.40
CA HIS A 149 12.16 -29.79 -5.26
C HIS A 149 11.57 -29.48 -6.63
N LEU A 150 11.59 -28.21 -7.01
CA LEU A 150 11.04 -27.69 -8.26
C LEU A 150 12.11 -26.98 -9.07
N VAL A 151 12.17 -27.25 -10.37
CA VAL A 151 13.04 -26.55 -11.31
C VAL A 151 12.21 -25.92 -12.42
N ILE A 152 12.38 -24.61 -12.64
CA ILE A 152 11.77 -23.86 -13.74
C ILE A 152 12.91 -23.40 -14.66
N ALA A 153 13.00 -23.99 -15.84
CA ALA A 153 14.06 -23.71 -16.81
C ALA A 153 13.49 -23.12 -18.09
N ALA A 154 14.00 -21.97 -18.52
CA ALA A 154 13.61 -21.34 -19.78
C ALA A 154 14.77 -21.36 -20.78
N ASP A 155 14.51 -21.78 -22.02
CA ASP A 155 15.48 -21.73 -23.10
C ASP A 155 15.78 -20.27 -23.53
N ALA A 156 16.85 -20.09 -24.31
CA ALA A 156 17.18 -18.79 -24.89
C ALA A 156 16.02 -18.25 -25.75
N GLY A 157 15.71 -16.96 -25.60
CA GLY A 157 14.63 -16.28 -26.33
C GLY A 157 13.21 -16.65 -25.90
N THR A 158 13.03 -17.40 -24.81
CA THR A 158 11.70 -17.81 -24.31
C THR A 158 10.93 -16.64 -23.71
N HIS A 159 9.63 -16.58 -23.98
CA HIS A 159 8.67 -15.68 -23.32
C HIS A 159 7.61 -16.53 -22.61
N ALA A 160 7.49 -16.40 -21.28
CA ALA A 160 6.52 -17.20 -20.53
C ALA A 160 6.11 -16.56 -19.20
N ASP A 161 4.90 -16.89 -18.75
CA ASP A 161 4.42 -16.63 -17.40
C ASP A 161 4.21 -17.96 -16.67
N VAL A 162 4.73 -18.08 -15.44
CA VAL A 162 4.56 -19.24 -14.56
C VAL A 162 3.96 -18.79 -13.24
N VAL A 163 2.93 -19.48 -12.78
CA VAL A 163 2.24 -19.24 -11.51
C VAL A 163 2.37 -20.51 -10.66
N VAL A 164 3.01 -20.39 -9.50
CA VAL A 164 3.16 -21.49 -8.53
C VAL A 164 2.25 -21.22 -7.34
N GLU A 165 1.21 -22.02 -7.20
CA GLU A 165 0.17 -21.85 -6.19
C GLU A 165 0.33 -22.87 -5.07
N HIS A 166 0.30 -22.42 -3.82
CA HIS A 166 0.38 -23.30 -2.66
C HIS A 166 -0.89 -23.22 -1.83
N HIS A 167 -1.51 -24.38 -1.58
CA HIS A 167 -2.77 -24.48 -0.84
C HIS A 167 -2.85 -25.72 0.06
N GLY A 168 -3.78 -25.67 1.02
CA GLY A 168 -4.04 -26.78 1.95
C GLY A 168 -3.21 -26.69 3.22
N MET A 169 -3.13 -27.78 3.96
CA MET A 169 -2.33 -27.91 5.17
C MET A 169 -0.97 -28.54 4.84
N ALA A 170 0.13 -27.86 5.17
CA ALA A 170 1.47 -28.35 4.87
C ALA A 170 2.50 -28.05 5.95
N ARG A 171 3.45 -28.96 6.13
CA ARG A 171 4.76 -28.70 6.75
C ARG A 171 5.84 -28.95 5.72
N LEU A 172 6.15 -27.94 4.91
CA LEU A 172 6.92 -28.10 3.69
C LEU A 172 8.30 -27.46 3.80
N ALA A 173 9.34 -28.22 3.46
CA ALA A 173 10.63 -27.69 3.04
C ALA A 173 10.71 -27.69 1.50
N GLU A 174 10.85 -26.52 0.89
CA GLU A 174 10.83 -26.37 -0.57
C GLU A 174 12.17 -25.87 -1.12
N GLY A 175 12.69 -26.57 -2.13
CA GLY A 175 13.81 -26.10 -2.95
C GLY A 175 13.31 -25.70 -4.33
N VAL A 176 13.60 -24.47 -4.74
CA VAL A 176 13.24 -23.98 -6.08
C VAL A 176 14.49 -23.53 -6.81
N GLU A 177 14.67 -23.99 -8.05
CA GLU A 177 15.69 -23.51 -8.97
C GLU A 177 15.03 -22.85 -10.18
N ILE A 178 15.41 -21.61 -10.48
CA ILE A 178 14.92 -20.86 -11.64
C ILE A 178 16.12 -20.49 -12.50
N VAL A 179 16.11 -20.89 -13.77
CA VAL A 179 17.15 -20.52 -14.74
C VAL A 179 16.53 -19.94 -15.99
N THR A 180 17.04 -18.77 -16.40
CA THR A 180 16.58 -18.09 -17.61
C THR A 180 17.69 -18.12 -18.67
N GLY A 181 17.33 -18.54 -19.88
CA GLY A 181 18.24 -18.51 -21.03
C GLY A 181 18.52 -17.08 -21.50
N ARG A 182 19.57 -16.90 -22.31
CA ARG A 182 19.89 -15.61 -22.92
C ARG A 182 18.69 -15.04 -23.69
N ASP A 183 18.50 -13.72 -23.64
CA ASP A 183 17.45 -13.00 -24.39
C ASP A 183 16.02 -13.44 -24.04
N SER A 184 15.80 -14.12 -22.89
CA SER A 184 14.48 -14.56 -22.46
C SER A 184 13.74 -13.51 -21.63
N ASN A 185 12.41 -13.61 -21.57
CA ASN A 185 11.54 -12.79 -20.74
C ASN A 185 10.59 -13.70 -19.95
N LEU A 186 10.88 -13.87 -18.66
CA LEU A 186 10.14 -14.78 -17.80
C LEU A 186 9.45 -14.02 -16.68
N SER A 187 8.19 -14.38 -16.40
CA SER A 187 7.50 -14.00 -15.17
C SER A 187 7.26 -15.25 -14.33
N THR A 188 7.61 -15.22 -13.05
CA THR A 188 7.30 -16.28 -12.09
C THR A 188 6.57 -15.67 -10.90
N THR A 189 5.37 -16.16 -10.59
CA THR A 189 4.55 -15.68 -9.47
C THR A 189 4.26 -16.81 -8.51
N PHE A 190 4.79 -16.72 -7.30
CA PHE A 190 4.60 -17.69 -6.24
C PHE A 190 3.54 -17.17 -5.26
N ILE A 191 2.49 -17.96 -5.03
CA ILE A 191 1.39 -17.64 -4.11
C ILE A 191 1.40 -18.67 -2.99
N GLN A 192 1.58 -18.22 -1.75
CA GLN A 192 1.41 -19.02 -0.54
C GLN A 192 0.09 -18.68 0.14
N GLU A 193 -0.91 -19.54 -0.02
CA GLU A 193 -2.21 -19.43 0.62
C GLU A 193 -2.49 -20.72 1.41
N TRP A 194 -1.67 -20.93 2.43
CA TRP A 194 -1.75 -22.10 3.28
C TRP A 194 -2.86 -21.99 4.34
N GLU A 195 -3.37 -23.13 4.77
CA GLU A 195 -4.27 -23.22 5.91
C GLU A 195 -3.53 -22.93 7.22
N LYS A 196 -4.29 -22.48 8.24
CA LYS A 196 -3.77 -22.24 9.58
C LYS A 196 -3.14 -23.51 10.17
N GLY A 197 -1.99 -23.36 10.80
CA GLY A 197 -1.16 -24.47 11.30
C GLY A 197 -0.07 -24.92 10.32
N SER A 198 -0.10 -24.43 9.08
CA SER A 198 0.90 -24.76 8.07
C SER A 198 2.22 -24.04 8.32
N LYS A 199 3.31 -24.68 7.92
CA LYS A 199 4.66 -24.12 7.94
C LYS A 199 5.32 -24.37 6.60
N HIS A 200 5.87 -23.33 6.01
CA HIS A 200 6.59 -23.41 4.75
C HIS A 200 7.96 -22.77 4.94
N VAL A 201 9.02 -23.52 4.70
CA VAL A 201 10.38 -23.01 4.64
C VAL A 201 10.96 -23.29 3.26
N GLY A 202 11.30 -22.25 2.52
CA GLY A 202 11.66 -22.33 1.10
C GLY A 202 13.01 -21.68 0.78
N GLY A 203 13.72 -22.25 -0.19
CA GLY A 203 14.97 -21.74 -0.75
C GLY A 203 14.89 -21.64 -2.26
N HIS A 204 14.74 -20.42 -2.79
CA HIS A 204 14.75 -20.12 -4.21
C HIS A 204 16.17 -19.73 -4.63
N ARG A 205 16.71 -20.41 -5.63
CA ARG A 205 17.98 -20.07 -6.28
C ARG A 205 17.69 -19.70 -7.72
N ILE A 206 18.13 -18.51 -8.14
CA ILE A 206 17.70 -17.89 -9.38
C ILE A 206 18.92 -17.44 -10.17
N HIS A 207 18.98 -17.83 -11.45
CA HIS A 207 20.03 -17.43 -12.38
C HIS A 207 19.44 -16.69 -13.59
N VAL A 208 19.79 -15.41 -13.72
CA VAL A 208 19.28 -14.52 -14.77
C VAL A 208 20.25 -14.48 -15.96
N GLY A 209 19.86 -14.99 -17.13
CA GLY A 209 20.73 -15.08 -18.30
C GLY A 209 21.18 -13.73 -18.85
N GLU A 210 22.19 -13.74 -19.73
CA GLU A 210 22.61 -12.56 -20.48
C GLU A 210 21.42 -11.92 -21.22
N ASN A 211 21.26 -10.60 -21.09
CA ASN A 211 20.17 -9.85 -21.72
C ASN A 211 18.75 -10.42 -21.44
N ALA A 212 18.60 -11.23 -20.38
CA ALA A 212 17.33 -11.80 -19.98
C ALA A 212 16.61 -10.85 -19.01
N SER A 213 15.29 -10.89 -19.01
CA SER A 213 14.44 -10.22 -18.03
C SER A 213 13.67 -11.24 -17.21
N LEU A 214 13.72 -11.11 -15.88
CA LEU A 214 12.95 -11.94 -14.95
C LEU A 214 12.12 -11.05 -14.03
N ARG A 215 10.80 -11.23 -14.06
CA ARG A 215 9.91 -10.78 -13.00
C ARG A 215 9.64 -11.92 -12.03
N HIS A 216 10.03 -11.77 -10.77
CA HIS A 216 9.79 -12.75 -9.71
C HIS A 216 8.87 -12.16 -8.64
N SER A 217 7.64 -12.67 -8.54
CA SER A 217 6.63 -12.18 -7.63
C SER A 217 6.37 -13.19 -6.51
N MET A 218 6.32 -12.70 -5.27
CA MET A 218 6.07 -13.48 -4.06
C MET A 218 4.82 -12.93 -3.35
N VAL A 219 3.79 -13.75 -3.22
CA VAL A 219 2.50 -13.38 -2.64
C VAL A 219 2.20 -14.31 -1.47
N THR A 220 2.37 -13.85 -0.24
CA THR A 220 2.19 -14.66 0.97
C THR A 220 0.97 -14.22 1.77
N LEU A 221 -0.06 -15.07 1.76
CA LEU A 221 -1.42 -14.77 2.25
C LEU A 221 -1.87 -15.68 3.38
N GLY A 222 -1.00 -16.55 3.89
CA GLY A 222 -1.34 -17.38 5.04
C GLY A 222 -0.28 -18.42 5.37
N GLY A 223 -0.34 -18.88 6.61
CA GLY A 223 0.55 -19.90 7.16
C GLY A 223 1.11 -19.43 8.50
N ASP A 224 1.18 -20.33 9.46
CA ASP A 224 1.69 -20.03 10.81
C ASP A 224 3.14 -19.54 10.73
N VAL A 225 3.97 -20.18 9.90
CA VAL A 225 5.32 -19.70 9.56
C VAL A 225 5.57 -19.87 8.07
N VAL A 226 5.91 -18.80 7.37
CA VAL A 226 6.38 -18.87 5.98
C VAL A 226 7.72 -18.17 5.90
N ARG A 227 8.80 -18.91 5.68
CA ARG A 227 10.16 -18.37 5.53
C ARG A 227 10.69 -18.72 4.15
N ILE A 228 10.80 -17.73 3.26
CA ILE A 228 11.36 -17.92 1.92
C ILE A 228 12.66 -17.12 1.79
N ARG A 229 13.75 -17.83 1.49
CA ARG A 229 15.01 -17.23 1.08
C ARG A 229 15.12 -17.28 -0.43
N MET A 230 15.56 -16.19 -1.05
CA MET A 230 15.73 -16.07 -2.49
C MET A 230 17.14 -15.53 -2.76
N ASP A 231 17.99 -16.32 -3.42
CA ASP A 231 19.34 -15.92 -3.82
C ASP A 231 19.38 -15.79 -5.35
N GLN A 232 19.88 -14.65 -5.85
CA GLN A 232 19.92 -14.33 -7.28
C GLN A 232 21.32 -13.95 -7.75
N ASP A 233 21.71 -14.45 -8.93
CA ASP A 233 22.88 -13.98 -9.68
C ASP A 233 22.56 -13.80 -11.17
N PHE A 234 23.45 -13.09 -11.87
CA PHE A 234 23.37 -12.90 -13.31
C PHE A 234 24.35 -13.85 -14.02
N GLY A 235 23.96 -14.37 -15.18
CA GLY A 235 24.75 -15.24 -16.06
C GLY A 235 25.43 -14.50 -17.20
N GLY A 236 25.26 -13.17 -17.26
CA GLY A 236 25.93 -12.33 -18.23
C GLY A 236 25.46 -10.87 -18.18
N PRO A 237 25.95 -10.01 -19.08
CA PRO A 237 25.65 -8.59 -19.07
C PRO A 237 24.18 -8.29 -19.38
N GLN A 238 23.72 -7.09 -19.00
CA GLN A 238 22.39 -6.56 -19.36
C GLN A 238 21.20 -7.38 -18.86
N GLY A 239 21.38 -8.22 -17.83
CA GLY A 239 20.26 -8.87 -17.17
C GLY A 239 19.38 -7.87 -16.40
N ASP A 240 18.07 -8.07 -16.44
CA ASP A 240 17.07 -7.23 -15.75
C ASP A 240 16.24 -8.08 -14.78
N LEU A 241 16.36 -7.80 -13.48
CA LEU A 241 15.64 -8.50 -12.43
C LEU A 241 14.63 -7.57 -11.76
N ASN A 242 13.36 -7.96 -11.79
CA ASN A 242 12.30 -7.27 -11.07
C ASN A 242 11.65 -8.21 -10.04
N MET A 243 11.76 -7.89 -8.76
CA MET A 243 11.21 -8.69 -7.67
C MET A 243 10.09 -7.94 -6.95
N LEU A 244 8.92 -8.57 -6.88
CA LEU A 244 7.72 -7.99 -6.27
C LEU A 244 7.26 -8.85 -5.10
N GLY A 245 6.95 -8.24 -3.95
CA GLY A 245 6.49 -8.96 -2.77
C GLY A 245 5.22 -8.36 -2.21
N ILE A 246 4.21 -9.19 -1.97
CA ILE A 246 2.99 -8.85 -1.25
C ILE A 246 2.84 -9.85 -0.12
N TYR A 247 2.70 -9.37 1.12
CA TYR A 247 2.41 -10.26 2.23
C TYR A 247 1.44 -9.66 3.23
N PHE A 248 0.65 -10.54 3.84
CA PHE A 248 -0.19 -10.22 4.98
C PHE A 248 0.14 -11.12 6.16
N ALA A 249 0.29 -10.54 7.35
CA ALA A 249 0.52 -11.29 8.58
C ALA A 249 -0.63 -11.05 9.57
N ASP A 250 -1.29 -12.14 9.97
CA ASP A 250 -2.31 -12.15 11.01
C ASP A 250 -1.73 -12.56 12.38
N PRO A 251 -2.47 -12.40 13.50
CA PRO A 251 -2.01 -12.82 14.82
C PRO A 251 -1.59 -14.29 14.89
N GLY A 252 -0.34 -14.52 15.29
CA GLY A 252 0.26 -15.85 15.38
C GLY A 252 1.04 -16.27 14.12
N GLU A 253 0.96 -15.52 13.03
CA GLU A 253 1.74 -15.77 11.83
C GLU A 253 3.12 -15.09 11.90
N HIS A 254 4.12 -15.77 11.34
CA HIS A 254 5.45 -15.22 11.10
C HIS A 254 5.80 -15.36 9.62
N ILE A 255 5.81 -14.23 8.89
CA ILE A 255 6.18 -14.20 7.48
C ILE A 255 7.60 -13.64 7.34
N GLU A 256 8.50 -14.40 6.75
CA GLU A 256 9.90 -14.04 6.58
C GLU A 256 10.31 -14.17 5.10
N HIS A 257 10.68 -13.05 4.49
CA HIS A 257 11.25 -13.02 3.14
C HIS A 257 12.68 -12.50 3.21
N ARG A 258 13.62 -13.27 2.68
CA ARG A 258 15.02 -12.86 2.58
C ARG A 258 15.46 -12.90 1.14
N THR A 259 16.09 -11.83 0.66
CA THR A 259 16.61 -11.77 -0.69
C THR A 259 18.08 -11.41 -0.70
N MET A 260 18.83 -11.99 -1.64
CA MET A 260 20.24 -11.68 -1.91
C MET A 260 20.47 -11.55 -3.40
N VAL A 261 20.59 -10.31 -3.88
CA VAL A 261 20.87 -9.99 -5.28
C VAL A 261 22.37 -9.76 -5.46
N VAL A 262 23.03 -10.61 -6.24
CA VAL A 262 24.45 -10.47 -6.58
C VAL A 262 24.60 -9.92 -7.99
N HIS A 263 25.05 -8.67 -8.10
CA HIS A 263 25.48 -8.08 -9.36
C HIS A 263 26.94 -8.48 -9.63
N ASN A 264 27.12 -9.54 -10.41
CA ASN A 264 28.40 -10.12 -10.81
C ASN A 264 28.81 -9.80 -12.27
N HIS A 265 27.93 -9.19 -13.06
CA HIS A 265 28.14 -8.83 -14.46
C HIS A 265 27.82 -7.35 -14.76
N PRO A 266 28.40 -6.78 -15.84
CA PRO A 266 28.18 -5.38 -16.18
C PRO A 266 26.75 -5.09 -16.66
N ASP A 267 26.34 -3.83 -16.51
CA ASP A 267 25.11 -3.26 -17.05
C ASP A 267 23.83 -4.00 -16.62
N CYS A 268 23.86 -4.72 -15.50
CA CYS A 268 22.70 -5.42 -14.96
C CYS A 268 21.85 -4.50 -14.09
N ARG A 269 20.55 -4.76 -14.06
CA ARG A 269 19.56 -3.96 -13.31
C ARG A 269 18.79 -4.83 -12.33
N SER A 270 18.51 -4.28 -11.15
CA SER A 270 17.54 -4.87 -10.22
C SER A 270 16.57 -3.83 -9.65
N ARG A 271 15.31 -4.23 -9.51
CA ARG A 271 14.27 -3.53 -8.75
C ARG A 271 13.62 -4.53 -7.81
N VAL A 272 13.68 -4.26 -6.51
CA VAL A 272 13.10 -5.14 -5.48
C VAL A 272 12.10 -4.31 -4.69
N VAL A 273 10.81 -4.65 -4.76
CA VAL A 273 9.74 -3.92 -4.08
C VAL A 273 8.85 -4.89 -3.32
N TYR A 274 8.90 -4.82 -2.00
CA TYR A 274 8.10 -5.64 -1.10
C TYR A 274 7.16 -4.76 -0.27
N LYS A 275 5.89 -5.13 -0.21
CA LYS A 275 4.87 -4.43 0.58
C LYS A 275 4.19 -5.43 1.52
N GLY A 276 4.07 -5.04 2.79
CA GLY A 276 3.47 -5.84 3.84
C GLY A 276 2.28 -5.15 4.51
N ALA A 277 1.25 -5.90 4.90
CA ALA A 277 0.21 -5.42 5.79
C ALA A 277 0.05 -6.37 6.99
N LEU A 278 0.08 -5.83 8.20
CA LEU A 278 0.09 -6.63 9.41
C LEU A 278 -1.08 -6.27 10.33
N ASP A 279 -1.77 -7.26 10.84
CA ASP A 279 -2.94 -7.08 11.68
C ASP A 279 -2.73 -7.58 13.11
N GLY A 280 -2.63 -6.66 14.06
CA GLY A 280 -2.85 -6.94 15.48
C GLY A 280 -1.68 -7.61 16.21
N GLN A 281 -1.92 -7.88 17.49
CA GLN A 281 -0.88 -8.40 18.38
C GLN A 281 -0.46 -9.82 18.01
N GLY A 282 0.86 -10.01 17.83
CA GLY A 282 1.44 -11.31 17.51
C GLY A 282 1.51 -11.61 16.01
N ALA A 283 1.07 -10.70 15.14
CA ALA A 283 1.45 -10.71 13.74
C ALA A 283 2.91 -10.23 13.59
N HIS A 284 3.73 -11.01 12.89
CA HIS A 284 5.15 -10.70 12.71
C HIS A 284 5.55 -10.87 11.24
N SER A 285 6.11 -9.82 10.64
CA SER A 285 6.81 -9.93 9.37
C SER A 285 8.29 -9.60 9.52
N THR A 286 9.11 -10.26 8.71
CA THR A 286 10.53 -9.97 8.55
C THR A 286 10.82 -9.88 7.06
N TRP A 287 11.42 -8.78 6.62
CA TRP A 287 12.01 -8.66 5.30
C TRP A 287 13.48 -8.29 5.43
N VAL A 288 14.36 -9.06 4.79
CA VAL A 288 15.78 -8.75 4.69
C VAL A 288 16.16 -8.67 3.22
N GLY A 289 16.58 -7.48 2.78
CA GLY A 289 17.07 -7.26 1.42
C GLY A 289 18.56 -7.07 1.43
N ASN A 290 19.29 -7.92 0.73
CA ASN A 290 20.73 -7.79 0.56
C ASN A 290 21.06 -7.61 -0.91
N ALA A 291 21.87 -6.61 -1.23
CA ALA A 291 22.44 -6.44 -2.56
C ALA A 291 23.96 -6.32 -2.49
N LEU A 292 24.66 -7.13 -3.28
CA LEU A 292 26.11 -7.09 -3.47
C LEU A 292 26.42 -6.66 -4.90
N ILE A 293 27.16 -5.56 -5.06
CA ILE A 293 27.69 -5.11 -6.35
C ILE A 293 29.19 -5.42 -6.39
N GLN A 294 29.56 -6.45 -7.16
CA GLN A 294 30.94 -6.91 -7.26
C GLN A 294 31.81 -5.97 -8.12
N PRO A 295 33.15 -6.02 -8.01
CA PRO A 295 34.06 -5.22 -8.81
C PRO A 295 33.92 -5.45 -10.32
N THR A 296 33.33 -6.58 -10.73
CA THR A 296 33.10 -6.98 -12.11
C THR A 296 31.81 -6.41 -12.72
N ALA A 297 31.00 -5.67 -11.95
CA ALA A 297 29.69 -5.17 -12.36
C ALA A 297 29.63 -3.63 -12.52
N PRO A 298 30.37 -3.03 -13.47
CA PRO A 298 30.16 -1.62 -13.80
C PRO A 298 28.80 -1.43 -14.48
N GLY A 299 28.23 -0.24 -14.39
CA GLY A 299 26.94 0.08 -15.03
C GLY A 299 25.71 -0.43 -14.27
N THR A 300 25.88 -1.03 -13.08
CA THR A 300 24.74 -1.51 -12.27
C THR A 300 23.76 -0.39 -11.92
N ASP A 301 22.47 -0.73 -12.00
CA ASP A 301 21.36 0.07 -11.48
C ASP A 301 20.49 -0.78 -10.54
N SER A 302 20.61 -0.57 -9.23
CA SER A 302 19.90 -1.36 -8.21
C SER A 302 19.05 -0.48 -7.30
N TYR A 303 17.83 -0.90 -6.99
CA TYR A 303 17.01 -0.26 -5.96
C TYR A 303 16.16 -1.27 -5.19
N GLU A 304 16.17 -1.15 -3.86
CA GLU A 304 15.34 -1.97 -2.98
C GLU A 304 14.36 -1.11 -2.17
N LEU A 305 13.13 -1.58 -2.01
CA LEU A 305 12.08 -0.92 -1.24
C LEU A 305 11.31 -1.97 -0.44
N ASN A 306 11.19 -1.75 0.86
CA ASN A 306 10.22 -2.45 1.68
C ASN A 306 9.32 -1.48 2.44
N ARG A 307 8.00 -1.63 2.32
CA ARG A 307 7.02 -0.81 3.06
C ARG A 307 6.07 -1.72 3.80
N ASN A 308 5.83 -1.41 5.07
CA ASN A 308 4.89 -2.16 5.91
C ASN A 308 3.81 -1.23 6.45
N LEU A 309 2.56 -1.67 6.33
CA LEU A 309 1.39 -1.02 6.88
C LEU A 309 0.87 -1.82 8.07
N VAL A 310 0.93 -1.25 9.27
CA VAL A 310 0.37 -1.81 10.50
C VAL A 310 -1.10 -1.41 10.56
N LEU A 311 -1.99 -2.39 10.33
CA LEU A 311 -3.44 -2.19 10.26
C LEU A 311 -4.04 -1.95 11.65
N THR A 312 -3.59 -2.74 12.62
CA THR A 312 -4.00 -2.69 14.02
C THR A 312 -2.75 -2.69 14.92
N PRO A 313 -2.71 -1.90 16.01
CA PRO A 313 -1.57 -1.88 16.93
C PRO A 313 -1.21 -3.26 17.48
N GLY A 314 0.09 -3.50 17.68
CA GLY A 314 0.61 -4.73 18.30
C GLY A 314 1.37 -5.66 17.34
N ALA A 315 1.31 -5.40 16.03
CA ALA A 315 2.11 -6.10 15.05
C ALA A 315 3.58 -5.66 15.07
N ILE A 316 4.47 -6.54 14.62
CA ILE A 316 5.91 -6.30 14.49
C ILE A 316 6.32 -6.49 13.03
N ALA A 317 6.94 -5.48 12.44
CA ALA A 317 7.54 -5.57 11.11
C ALA A 317 9.02 -5.25 11.19
N ASP A 318 9.87 -6.27 11.07
CA ASP A 318 11.31 -6.12 10.91
C ASP A 318 11.63 -5.95 9.42
N SER A 319 12.39 -4.91 9.09
CA SER A 319 12.74 -4.60 7.71
C SER A 319 14.16 -4.09 7.63
N GLU A 320 15.05 -4.88 7.01
CA GLU A 320 16.49 -4.67 7.04
C GLU A 320 17.08 -4.74 5.63
N PRO A 321 17.20 -3.59 4.94
CA PRO A 321 17.92 -3.53 3.67
C PRO A 321 19.43 -3.29 3.91
N ASN A 322 20.28 -4.05 3.22
CA ASN A 322 21.72 -3.97 3.25
C ASN A 322 22.27 -3.84 1.84
N LEU A 323 23.23 -2.94 1.67
CA LEU A 323 23.84 -2.67 0.37
C LEU A 323 25.36 -2.68 0.49
N GLU A 324 26.00 -3.56 -0.25
CA GLU A 324 27.46 -3.68 -0.35
C GLU A 324 27.90 -3.33 -1.77
N ILE A 325 28.70 -2.28 -1.90
CA ILE A 325 29.16 -1.75 -3.19
C ILE A 325 30.67 -1.84 -3.25
N GLU A 326 31.18 -2.78 -4.06
CA GLU A 326 32.61 -2.96 -4.30
C GLU A 326 33.07 -2.32 -5.62
N ASN A 327 32.13 -1.77 -6.40
CA ASN A 327 32.39 -1.06 -7.65
C ASN A 327 31.85 0.37 -7.64
N GLY A 328 32.72 1.36 -7.82
CA GLY A 328 32.32 2.77 -7.87
C GLY A 328 31.76 3.24 -9.23
N ASN A 329 31.85 2.42 -10.28
CA ASN A 329 31.37 2.78 -11.62
C ASN A 329 29.95 2.22 -11.86
N ILE A 330 28.96 2.72 -11.14
CA ILE A 330 27.56 2.30 -11.21
C ILE A 330 26.66 3.46 -11.64
N ILE A 331 25.48 3.16 -12.19
CA ILE A 331 24.44 4.16 -12.50
C ILE A 331 23.80 4.64 -11.20
N GLY A 332 23.44 3.70 -10.33
CA GLY A 332 22.80 4.00 -9.05
C GLY A 332 22.59 2.76 -8.21
N ALA A 333 22.67 2.93 -6.90
CA ALA A 333 22.26 1.91 -5.94
C ALA A 333 21.60 2.61 -4.75
N GLY A 334 20.47 2.09 -4.29
CA GLY A 334 19.75 2.68 -3.17
C GLY A 334 18.79 1.72 -2.52
N HIS A 335 18.37 2.04 -1.31
CA HIS A 335 17.35 1.29 -0.61
C HIS A 335 16.45 2.20 0.21
N ALA A 336 15.24 1.73 0.51
CA ALA A 336 14.33 2.40 1.43
C ALA A 336 13.51 1.38 2.21
N SER A 337 13.29 1.66 3.48
CA SER A 337 12.43 0.86 4.34
C SER A 337 11.52 1.77 5.16
N SER A 338 10.25 1.40 5.28
CA SER A 338 9.31 2.08 6.19
C SER A 338 8.33 1.12 6.84
N VAL A 339 7.94 1.46 8.07
CA VAL A 339 6.85 0.83 8.80
C VAL A 339 5.96 1.97 9.30
N GLY A 340 4.70 1.98 8.86
CA GLY A 340 3.72 3.02 9.19
C GLY A 340 2.40 2.42 9.62
N ARG A 341 1.59 3.21 10.33
CA ARG A 341 0.17 2.92 10.54
C ARG A 341 -0.63 3.65 9.47
N PHE A 342 -1.94 3.44 9.45
CA PHE A 342 -2.83 4.39 8.77
C PHE A 342 -2.58 5.80 9.30
N ASP A 343 -2.55 6.77 8.39
CA ASP A 343 -2.54 8.17 8.76
C ASP A 343 -3.97 8.60 9.11
N ASP A 344 -4.16 9.08 10.35
CA ASP A 344 -5.46 9.52 10.85
C ASP A 344 -6.02 10.69 10.02
N GLU A 345 -5.15 11.53 9.45
CA GLU A 345 -5.55 12.63 8.58
C GLU A 345 -6.03 12.11 7.22
N GLU A 346 -5.39 11.07 6.66
CA GLU A 346 -5.85 10.40 5.43
C GLU A 346 -7.22 9.76 5.65
N LEU A 347 -7.37 9.00 6.74
CA LEU A 347 -8.64 8.36 7.09
C LEU A 347 -9.74 9.40 7.35
N PHE A 348 -9.45 10.47 8.09
CA PHE A 348 -10.40 11.55 8.32
C PHE A 348 -10.76 12.28 7.02
N TYR A 349 -9.79 12.48 6.11
CA TYR A 349 -10.04 13.10 4.82
C TYR A 349 -11.04 12.27 4.01
N LEU A 350 -10.89 10.94 3.97
CA LEU A 350 -11.83 10.06 3.28
C LEU A 350 -13.19 10.02 3.98
N GLN A 351 -13.21 9.89 5.31
CA GLN A 351 -14.44 9.82 6.10
C GLN A 351 -15.27 11.10 6.02
N SER A 352 -14.65 12.28 6.04
CA SER A 352 -15.36 13.56 5.88
C SER A 352 -16.04 13.74 4.51
N ARG A 353 -15.90 12.77 3.59
CA ARG A 353 -16.65 12.69 2.32
C ARG A 353 -17.71 11.59 2.31
N GLY A 354 -18.04 11.06 3.48
CA GLY A 354 -19.10 10.06 3.66
C GLY A 354 -18.62 8.62 3.51
N ILE A 355 -17.32 8.36 3.42
CA ILE A 355 -16.81 6.99 3.32
C ILE A 355 -16.63 6.42 4.74
N PRO A 356 -17.32 5.33 5.13
CA PRO A 356 -17.11 4.71 6.43
C PRO A 356 -15.63 4.39 6.69
N GLU A 357 -15.20 4.41 7.96
CA GLU A 357 -13.79 4.15 8.32
C GLU A 357 -13.27 2.82 7.73
N THR A 358 -14.11 1.78 7.71
CA THR A 358 -13.80 0.48 7.12
C THR A 358 -13.52 0.57 5.63
N GLU A 359 -14.38 1.25 4.87
CA GLU A 359 -14.20 1.48 3.43
C GLU A 359 -13.02 2.41 3.14
N ALA A 360 -12.76 3.40 4.00
CA ALA A 360 -11.59 4.26 3.90
C ALA A 360 -10.30 3.46 4.07
N ARG A 361 -10.23 2.57 5.06
CA ARG A 361 -9.10 1.64 5.26
C ARG A 361 -8.94 0.70 4.07
N LYS A 362 -10.03 0.15 3.52
CA LYS A 362 -10.02 -0.66 2.28
C LYS A 362 -9.43 0.11 1.10
N LEU A 363 -9.84 1.36 0.89
CA LEU A 363 -9.27 2.20 -0.18
C LEU A 363 -7.77 2.40 -0.01
N VAL A 364 -7.31 2.76 1.19
CA VAL A 364 -5.88 2.98 1.46
C VAL A 364 -5.07 1.70 1.26
N VAL A 365 -5.54 0.55 1.77
CA VAL A 365 -4.85 -0.74 1.58
C VAL A 365 -4.81 -1.14 0.11
N ARG A 366 -5.92 -1.00 -0.63
CA ARG A 366 -5.96 -1.26 -2.07
C ARG A 366 -5.00 -0.35 -2.82
N GLY A 367 -4.93 0.93 -2.46
CA GLY A 367 -3.99 1.88 -3.05
C GLY A 367 -2.53 1.53 -2.74
N PHE A 368 -2.27 1.07 -1.53
CA PHE A 368 -0.94 0.64 -1.09
C PHE A 368 -0.39 -0.51 -1.94
N PHE A 369 -1.22 -1.52 -2.22
CA PHE A 369 -0.85 -2.70 -3.02
C PHE A 369 -1.07 -2.55 -4.53
N GLY A 370 -1.93 -1.61 -4.96
CA GLY A 370 -2.44 -1.54 -6.33
C GLY A 370 -1.35 -1.54 -7.41
N GLU A 371 -0.30 -0.75 -7.20
CA GLU A 371 0.86 -0.70 -8.10
C GLU A 371 1.53 -2.08 -8.30
N LEU A 372 1.78 -2.83 -7.22
CA LEU A 372 2.41 -4.16 -7.33
C LEU A 372 1.46 -5.17 -7.97
N VAL A 373 0.16 -5.08 -7.67
CA VAL A 373 -0.85 -5.93 -8.26
C VAL A 373 -0.95 -5.71 -9.78
N GLU A 374 -0.91 -4.45 -10.22
CA GLU A 374 -0.85 -4.10 -11.64
C GLU A 374 0.45 -4.60 -12.30
N GLU A 375 1.57 -4.52 -11.59
CA GLU A 375 2.89 -4.92 -12.10
C GLU A 375 3.08 -6.44 -12.21
N ILE A 376 2.44 -7.23 -11.33
CA ILE A 376 2.33 -8.70 -11.47
C ILE A 376 1.65 -9.04 -12.81
N GLY A 377 0.65 -8.27 -13.22
CA GLY A 377 0.12 -8.30 -14.58
C GLY A 377 -0.75 -9.50 -14.95
N ILE A 378 -1.12 -10.34 -13.97
CA ILE A 378 -2.01 -11.51 -14.18
C ILE A 378 -3.40 -11.19 -13.59
N PRO A 379 -4.44 -10.92 -14.42
CA PRO A 379 -5.75 -10.46 -13.95
C PRO A 379 -6.40 -11.36 -12.89
N GLN A 380 -6.29 -12.67 -13.06
CA GLN A 380 -6.86 -13.65 -12.13
C GLN A 380 -6.23 -13.53 -10.73
N ILE A 381 -4.93 -13.27 -10.66
CA ILE A 381 -4.21 -13.07 -9.38
C ILE A 381 -4.60 -11.74 -8.77
N ALA A 382 -4.71 -10.68 -9.58
CA ALA A 382 -5.13 -9.36 -9.13
C ALA A 382 -6.52 -9.36 -8.49
N ASP A 383 -7.50 -9.99 -9.16
CA ASP A 383 -8.87 -10.11 -8.66
C ASP A 383 -8.93 -10.92 -7.35
N HIS A 384 -8.15 -12.01 -7.28
CA HIS A 384 -8.05 -12.85 -6.08
C HIS A 384 -7.42 -12.10 -4.90
N LEU A 385 -6.31 -11.39 -5.12
CA LEU A 385 -5.64 -10.57 -4.12
C LEU A 385 -6.57 -9.50 -3.55
N MET A 386 -7.31 -8.80 -4.42
CA MET A 386 -8.28 -7.79 -3.99
C MET A 386 -9.43 -8.41 -3.19
N THR A 387 -9.90 -9.59 -3.59
CA THR A 387 -10.94 -10.34 -2.85
C THR A 387 -10.46 -10.74 -1.44
N ILE A 388 -9.20 -11.14 -1.29
CA ILE A 388 -8.61 -11.49 0.01
C ILE A 388 -8.45 -10.26 0.90
N ILE A 389 -7.98 -9.15 0.33
CA ILE A 389 -7.91 -7.85 1.02
C ILE A 389 -9.28 -7.48 1.58
N ASP A 390 -10.32 -7.54 0.76
CA ASP A 390 -11.68 -7.21 1.16
C ASP A 390 -12.18 -8.10 2.31
N ARG A 391 -11.94 -9.42 2.21
CA ARG A 391 -12.34 -10.39 3.25
C ARG A 391 -11.64 -10.12 4.58
N ARG A 392 -10.36 -9.78 4.57
CA ARG A 392 -9.60 -9.47 5.79
C ARG A 392 -10.12 -8.19 6.46
N LEU A 393 -10.47 -7.19 5.66
CA LEU A 393 -10.96 -5.90 6.16
C LEU A 393 -12.45 -5.91 6.54
N ALA A 394 -13.23 -6.89 6.08
CA ALA A 394 -14.65 -7.04 6.41
C ALA A 394 -14.93 -7.75 7.77
N ARG A 395 -13.91 -8.20 8.51
CA ARG A 395 -14.08 -8.95 9.79
C ARG A 395 -14.66 -8.14 10.97
N GLY A 396 -15.21 -6.95 10.73
CA GLY A 396 -15.95 -6.17 11.74
C GLY A 396 -17.04 -5.35 11.08
N GLU A 397 -18.25 -5.90 10.96
CA GLU A 397 -19.39 -5.18 10.36
C GLU A 397 -20.70 -5.45 11.11
N ASN A 398 -21.53 -4.41 11.19
CA ASN A 398 -22.98 -4.51 11.30
C ASN A 398 -23.61 -3.25 10.66
N GLU A 399 -24.61 -3.44 9.79
CA GLU A 399 -25.25 -2.38 8.99
C GLU A 399 -26.64 -1.97 9.51
N ALA A 400 -26.98 -0.68 9.31
CA ALA A 400 -28.31 -0.12 9.03
C ALA A 400 -28.10 1.39 8.71
N MET A 401 -28.80 2.12 7.85
CA MET A 401 -30.06 1.97 7.13
C MET A 401 -30.15 3.09 6.08
N THR A 402 -30.94 2.89 5.01
CA THR A 402 -31.26 3.89 3.97
C THR A 402 -32.60 4.59 4.26
N ASN A 403 -32.78 5.87 3.92
CA ASN A 403 -34.02 6.36 3.25
C ASN A 403 -34.03 7.83 2.75
N VAL A 404 -34.58 7.94 1.54
CA VAL A 404 -35.32 8.97 0.75
C VAL A 404 -35.55 10.40 1.30
N TRP A 405 -35.36 11.38 0.41
CA TRP A 405 -35.48 12.82 0.61
C TRP A 405 -36.81 13.39 0.04
N GLU A 406 -37.44 14.28 0.80
CA GLU A 406 -38.41 15.29 0.33
C GLU A 406 -37.78 16.69 0.51
N GLU A 407 -38.00 17.61 -0.44
CA GLU A 407 -37.49 18.98 -0.41
C GLU A 407 -37.99 19.76 0.82
N LYS A 408 -37.13 19.90 1.83
CA LYS A 408 -37.24 20.87 2.91
C LYS A 408 -35.98 21.74 2.95
N MET A 409 -36.16 23.02 3.29
CA MET A 409 -35.07 23.92 3.63
C MET A 409 -34.36 23.37 4.86
N SER A 410 -33.04 23.13 4.78
CA SER A 410 -32.25 22.61 5.88
C SER A 410 -31.66 23.72 6.76
N THR A 411 -31.40 23.41 8.03
CA THR A 411 -30.81 24.34 9.00
C THR A 411 -29.69 23.65 9.78
N LEU A 412 -28.52 24.29 9.86
CA LEU A 412 -27.40 23.92 10.72
C LEU A 412 -27.38 24.86 11.94
N GLU A 413 -27.47 24.31 13.13
CA GLU A 413 -27.59 25.06 14.39
C GLU A 413 -26.53 24.60 15.41
N ILE A 414 -25.65 25.49 15.81
CA ILE A 414 -24.62 25.30 16.84
C ILE A 414 -25.11 25.96 18.13
N LYS A 415 -25.17 25.20 19.23
CA LYS A 415 -25.64 25.65 20.54
C LYS A 415 -24.58 25.41 21.60
N ASP A 416 -24.12 26.50 22.19
CA ASP A 416 -23.25 26.51 23.37
C ASP A 416 -22.07 25.53 23.27
N LEU A 417 -21.39 25.49 22.13
CA LEU A 417 -20.36 24.49 21.84
C LEU A 417 -19.01 24.84 22.49
N TYR A 418 -18.48 23.88 23.25
CA TYR A 418 -17.14 23.92 23.86
C TYR A 418 -16.30 22.74 23.36
N ALA A 419 -15.05 23.01 22.97
CA ALA A 419 -14.15 21.98 22.49
C ALA A 419 -12.69 22.30 22.85
N SER A 420 -11.94 21.23 23.10
CA SER A 420 -10.54 21.24 23.51
C SER A 420 -9.67 20.46 22.54
N VAL A 421 -8.37 20.74 22.57
CA VAL A 421 -7.33 19.98 21.87
C VAL A 421 -6.24 19.59 22.85
N GLU A 422 -5.72 18.37 22.71
CA GLU A 422 -4.54 17.95 23.47
C GLU A 422 -3.29 18.57 22.85
N THR A 423 -2.48 19.24 23.67
CA THR A 423 -1.22 19.87 23.24
C THR A 423 -0.06 19.32 24.06
N LYS A 424 1.19 19.68 23.70
CA LYS A 424 2.38 19.29 24.48
C LYS A 424 2.34 19.80 25.91
N ASP A 425 1.65 20.92 26.14
CA ASP A 425 1.50 21.57 27.45
C ASP A 425 0.21 21.13 28.18
N GLY A 426 -0.49 20.11 27.64
CA GLY A 426 -1.73 19.55 28.15
C GLY A 426 -2.97 19.98 27.36
N ARG A 427 -4.14 19.59 27.85
CA ARG A 427 -5.45 19.95 27.30
C ARG A 427 -5.66 21.47 27.29
N LYS A 428 -5.97 22.03 26.11
CA LYS A 428 -6.29 23.44 25.92
C LYS A 428 -7.69 23.60 25.34
N GLN A 429 -8.56 24.33 26.05
CA GLN A 429 -9.89 24.70 25.56
C GLN A 429 -9.76 25.81 24.50
N ILE A 430 -10.35 25.57 23.32
CA ILE A 430 -10.28 26.47 22.17
C ILE A 430 -11.64 27.10 21.87
N LEU A 431 -12.71 26.30 21.81
CA LEU A 431 -14.07 26.82 21.60
C LEU A 431 -14.74 27.09 22.95
N LYS A 432 -15.37 28.26 23.08
CA LYS A 432 -15.88 28.79 24.36
C LYS A 432 -17.33 29.25 24.23
N GLY A 433 -18.28 28.32 24.10
CA GLY A 433 -19.71 28.63 24.05
C GLY A 433 -20.15 29.20 22.70
N VAL A 434 -19.78 28.51 21.61
CA VAL A 434 -20.08 28.95 20.24
C VAL A 434 -21.56 28.75 19.94
N ASN A 435 -22.20 29.78 19.37
CA ASN A 435 -23.61 29.76 18.94
C ASN A 435 -23.73 30.32 17.51
N LEU A 436 -24.36 29.59 16.60
CA LEU A 436 -24.56 30.00 15.21
C LEU A 436 -25.71 29.24 14.57
N THR A 437 -26.49 29.89 13.72
CA THR A 437 -27.48 29.24 12.86
C THR A 437 -27.21 29.62 11.41
N VAL A 438 -27.16 28.63 10.52
CA VAL A 438 -26.99 28.80 9.08
C VAL A 438 -28.13 28.08 8.38
N ASN A 439 -28.86 28.75 7.50
CA ASN A 439 -29.90 28.11 6.69
C ASN A 439 -29.39 27.77 5.29
N SER A 440 -30.02 26.78 4.65
CA SER A 440 -29.80 26.50 3.23
C SER A 440 -29.95 27.77 2.39
N GLY A 441 -29.03 27.96 1.43
CA GLY A 441 -28.99 29.11 0.54
C GLY A 441 -28.32 30.35 1.14
N GLU A 442 -28.03 30.39 2.43
CA GLU A 442 -27.27 31.49 3.06
C GLU A 442 -25.76 31.26 2.92
N THR A 443 -25.00 32.33 2.77
CA THR A 443 -23.54 32.33 2.83
C THR A 443 -23.07 33.18 4.00
N HIS A 444 -22.45 32.53 4.97
CA HIS A 444 -21.90 33.16 6.17
C HIS A 444 -20.38 33.22 6.04
N ALA A 445 -19.78 34.39 6.21
CA ALA A 445 -18.34 34.53 6.31
C ALA A 445 -17.92 34.60 7.79
N ILE A 446 -16.95 33.78 8.20
CA ILE A 446 -16.28 33.87 9.49
C ILE A 446 -14.91 34.51 9.28
N MET A 447 -14.73 35.69 9.87
CA MET A 447 -13.50 36.47 9.85
C MET A 447 -12.94 36.63 11.27
N GLY A 448 -11.63 36.79 11.42
CA GLY A 448 -11.01 36.95 12.74
C GLY A 448 -9.51 36.72 12.71
N PRO A 449 -8.79 37.10 13.78
CA PRO A 449 -7.33 36.97 13.85
C PRO A 449 -6.86 35.51 13.80
N ASN A 450 -5.60 35.30 13.45
CA ASN A 450 -4.98 33.97 13.48
C ASN A 450 -5.01 33.40 14.91
N GLY A 451 -5.19 32.08 15.02
CA GLY A 451 -5.27 31.41 16.32
C GLY A 451 -6.59 31.62 17.10
N SER A 452 -7.58 32.33 16.54
CA SER A 452 -8.85 32.57 17.26
C SER A 452 -9.77 31.35 17.40
N GLY A 453 -9.48 30.24 16.70
CA GLY A 453 -10.24 28.99 16.77
C GLY A 453 -11.18 28.73 15.58
N LYS A 454 -11.10 29.51 14.48
CA LYS A 454 -11.96 29.35 13.29
C LYS A 454 -11.85 27.96 12.64
N SER A 455 -10.63 27.54 12.32
CA SER A 455 -10.39 26.19 11.79
C SER A 455 -10.75 25.13 12.81
N THR A 456 -10.46 25.36 14.11
CA THR A 456 -10.91 24.45 15.17
C THR A 456 -12.43 24.24 15.16
N LEU A 457 -13.23 25.30 14.95
CA LEU A 457 -14.67 25.17 14.76
C LEU A 457 -14.99 24.29 13.54
N ALA A 458 -14.39 24.58 12.38
CA ALA A 458 -14.62 23.82 11.15
C ALA A 458 -14.34 22.31 11.31
N TYR A 459 -13.17 21.96 11.86
CA TYR A 459 -12.77 20.57 12.08
C TYR A 459 -13.59 19.89 13.20
N THR A 460 -14.00 20.62 14.24
CA THR A 460 -14.89 20.08 15.29
C THR A 460 -16.26 19.73 14.73
N LEU A 461 -16.83 20.58 13.86
CA LEU A 461 -18.10 20.31 13.19
C LEU A 461 -18.01 19.05 12.32
N ALA A 462 -16.92 18.89 11.57
CA ALA A 462 -16.67 17.71 10.75
C ALA A 462 -16.31 16.44 11.54
N GLY A 463 -16.09 16.53 12.85
CA GLY A 463 -15.81 15.37 13.72
C GLY A 463 -14.34 14.93 13.76
N HIS A 464 -13.40 15.83 13.49
CA HIS A 464 -11.98 15.48 13.47
C HIS A 464 -11.49 14.95 14.83
N PRO A 465 -10.79 13.79 14.89
CA PRO A 465 -10.49 13.07 16.14
C PRO A 465 -9.57 13.83 17.10
N LYS A 466 -8.77 14.76 16.59
CA LYS A 466 -7.91 15.67 17.39
C LYS A 466 -8.65 16.58 18.36
N TYR A 467 -9.94 16.86 18.15
CA TYR A 467 -10.71 17.79 18.98
C TYR A 467 -11.73 17.04 19.84
N GLU A 468 -11.71 17.31 21.14
CA GLU A 468 -12.65 16.72 22.11
C GLU A 468 -13.75 17.74 22.43
N VAL A 469 -15.00 17.38 22.17
CA VAL A 469 -16.16 18.23 22.51
C VAL A 469 -16.50 18.03 23.99
N GLU A 470 -16.53 19.13 24.75
CA GLU A 470 -16.76 19.11 26.20
C GLU A 470 -18.24 19.24 26.54
N SER A 471 -18.94 20.12 25.81
CA SER A 471 -20.37 20.38 25.95
C SER A 471 -20.92 21.13 24.74
N GLY A 472 -22.25 21.21 24.65
CA GLY A 472 -22.98 21.87 23.57
C GLY A 472 -23.70 20.87 22.65
N GLN A 473 -24.31 21.39 21.58
CA GLN A 473 -25.02 20.62 20.57
C GLN A 473 -24.78 21.20 19.18
N VAL A 474 -24.71 20.35 18.16
CA VAL A 474 -24.65 20.77 16.75
C VAL A 474 -25.73 20.03 16.00
N LEU A 475 -26.80 20.72 15.64
CA LEU A 475 -27.97 20.13 15.01
C LEU A 475 -27.98 20.40 13.51
N LEU A 476 -28.18 19.35 12.70
CA LEU A 476 -28.51 19.48 11.28
C LEU A 476 -29.92 18.92 11.10
N ASP A 477 -30.86 19.79 10.73
CA ASP A 477 -32.29 19.45 10.61
C ASP A 477 -32.89 18.81 11.88
N GLY A 478 -32.33 19.16 13.05
CA GLY A 478 -32.72 18.64 14.36
C GLY A 478 -32.00 17.38 14.80
N GLU A 479 -31.16 16.77 13.96
CA GLU A 479 -30.30 15.63 14.32
C GLU A 479 -28.95 16.12 14.85
N ASP A 480 -28.52 15.60 16.00
CA ASP A 480 -27.26 16.02 16.63
C ASP A 480 -26.06 15.35 15.96
N LEU A 481 -25.26 16.15 15.25
CA LEU A 481 -24.04 15.72 14.59
C LEU A 481 -22.98 15.27 15.59
N LEU A 482 -23.00 15.75 16.84
CA LEU A 482 -21.97 15.40 17.82
C LEU A 482 -21.98 13.92 18.21
N THR A 483 -23.12 13.23 18.01
CA THR A 483 -23.23 11.78 18.26
C THR A 483 -22.81 10.92 17.07
N MET A 484 -22.52 11.55 15.92
CA MET A 484 -22.20 10.89 14.66
C MET A 484 -20.69 10.82 14.42
N THR A 485 -20.25 9.77 13.73
CA THR A 485 -18.89 9.67 13.17
C THR A 485 -18.69 10.66 12.01
N PRO A 486 -17.45 10.96 11.57
CA PRO A 486 -17.21 11.93 10.50
C PRO A 486 -17.92 11.58 9.18
N ASP A 487 -18.02 10.29 8.83
CA ASP A 487 -18.72 9.84 7.63
C ASP A 487 -20.24 9.97 7.75
N GLU A 488 -20.82 9.67 8.91
CA GLU A 488 -22.24 9.89 9.18
C GLU A 488 -22.62 11.37 9.08
N ARG A 489 -21.77 12.28 9.60
CA ARG A 489 -21.95 13.73 9.46
C ARG A 489 -21.94 14.17 7.98
N ALA A 490 -21.04 13.57 7.20
CA ALA A 490 -20.96 13.83 5.77
C ALA A 490 -22.18 13.31 4.99
N LYS A 491 -22.65 12.09 5.33
CA LYS A 491 -23.90 11.51 4.80
C LYS A 491 -25.13 12.31 5.20
N ALA A 492 -25.17 12.89 6.40
CA ALA A 492 -26.22 13.80 6.86
C ALA A 492 -26.25 15.12 6.05
N GLY A 493 -25.15 15.46 5.38
CA GLY A 493 -25.04 16.56 4.43
C GLY A 493 -24.06 17.67 4.81
N LEU A 494 -23.15 17.44 5.77
CA LEU A 494 -22.08 18.39 6.12
C LEU A 494 -20.82 18.11 5.29
N PHE A 495 -20.25 19.12 4.65
CA PHE A 495 -18.99 18.99 3.91
C PHE A 495 -17.93 19.94 4.46
N LEU A 496 -16.68 19.49 4.54
CA LEU A 496 -15.53 20.31 4.91
C LEU A 496 -14.56 20.39 3.73
N ALA A 497 -14.36 21.61 3.21
CA ALA A 497 -13.21 21.90 2.35
C ALA A 497 -12.03 22.34 3.21
N MET A 498 -10.91 21.62 3.14
CA MET A 498 -9.79 21.81 4.06
C MET A 498 -8.82 22.92 3.61
N GLN A 499 -8.24 23.61 4.59
CA GLN A 499 -7.16 24.57 4.34
C GLN A 499 -5.94 23.91 3.69
N TYR A 500 -5.57 22.71 4.13
CA TYR A 500 -4.49 21.93 3.55
C TYR A 500 -5.02 20.56 3.15
N PRO A 501 -5.48 20.39 1.89
CA PRO A 501 -6.00 19.10 1.44
C PRO A 501 -4.94 18.01 1.54
N VAL A 502 -5.34 16.90 2.19
CA VAL A 502 -4.48 15.76 2.51
C VAL A 502 -4.18 14.96 1.24
N GLU A 503 -2.94 14.48 1.13
CA GLU A 503 -2.55 13.53 0.07
C GLU A 503 -2.87 12.12 0.56
N VAL A 504 -3.48 11.29 -0.29
CA VAL A 504 -3.76 9.88 0.04
C VAL A 504 -3.09 9.02 -1.02
N PRO A 505 -1.81 8.64 -0.84
CA PRO A 505 -1.03 7.89 -1.81
C PRO A 505 -1.70 6.55 -2.18
N GLY A 506 -1.66 6.20 -3.46
CA GLY A 506 -2.23 4.96 -3.99
C GLY A 506 -3.75 4.97 -4.19
N VAL A 507 -4.50 5.87 -3.55
CA VAL A 507 -5.95 5.98 -3.74
C VAL A 507 -6.24 6.91 -4.92
N SER A 508 -6.72 6.40 -6.05
CA SER A 508 -7.02 7.26 -7.21
C SER A 508 -8.21 8.20 -6.96
N MET A 509 -8.14 9.43 -7.50
CA MET A 509 -9.23 10.41 -7.40
C MET A 509 -10.58 9.88 -7.91
N THR A 510 -10.57 9.09 -8.99
CA THR A 510 -11.79 8.48 -9.54
C THR A 510 -12.41 7.47 -8.57
N ASN A 511 -11.61 6.57 -8.01
CA ASN A 511 -12.10 5.55 -7.08
C ASN A 511 -12.58 6.19 -5.77
N PHE A 512 -11.83 7.16 -5.24
CA PHE A 512 -12.23 7.95 -4.09
C PHE A 512 -13.60 8.60 -4.27
N LEU A 513 -13.77 9.43 -5.31
CA LEU A 513 -15.00 10.17 -5.54
C LEU A 513 -16.19 9.23 -5.83
N ARG A 514 -15.96 8.14 -6.55
CA ARG A 514 -17.02 7.16 -6.85
C ARG A 514 -17.47 6.43 -5.58
N THR A 515 -16.54 6.08 -4.70
CA THR A 515 -16.83 5.43 -3.41
C THR A 515 -17.60 6.37 -2.50
N ALA A 516 -17.11 7.60 -2.31
CA ALA A 516 -17.83 8.64 -1.56
C ALA A 516 -19.25 8.85 -2.08
N LYS A 517 -19.42 8.94 -3.41
CA LYS A 517 -20.74 9.11 -4.02
C LYS A 517 -21.65 7.90 -3.80
N THR A 518 -21.10 6.70 -3.86
CA THR A 518 -21.83 5.45 -3.59
C THR A 518 -22.36 5.42 -2.16
N GLU A 519 -21.52 5.81 -1.20
CA GLU A 519 -21.87 5.83 0.23
C GLU A 519 -22.89 6.91 0.58
N ILE A 520 -22.79 8.09 -0.05
CA ILE A 520 -23.77 9.17 0.15
C ILE A 520 -25.12 8.81 -0.48
N ASP A 521 -25.14 8.26 -1.69
CA ASP A 521 -26.38 7.96 -2.41
C ASP A 521 -27.01 6.61 -2.02
N GLY A 522 -26.26 5.77 -1.31
CA GLY A 522 -26.62 4.38 -0.99
C GLY A 522 -26.59 3.43 -2.20
N GLN A 523 -26.15 3.89 -3.37
CA GLN A 523 -26.02 3.08 -4.58
C GLN A 523 -24.90 3.59 -5.49
N ALA A 524 -24.19 2.67 -6.14
CA ALA A 524 -23.07 3.04 -6.98
C ALA A 524 -23.54 3.69 -8.29
N PRO A 525 -22.98 4.85 -8.69
CA PRO A 525 -23.35 5.48 -9.95
C PRO A 525 -22.88 4.63 -11.14
N ALA A 526 -23.69 4.62 -12.19
CA ALA A 526 -23.38 3.90 -13.42
C ALA A 526 -22.09 4.45 -14.05
N ILE A 527 -21.11 3.57 -14.29
CA ILE A 527 -19.73 3.92 -14.68
C ILE A 527 -19.70 4.95 -15.81
N ARG A 528 -20.43 4.70 -16.91
CA ARG A 528 -20.45 5.59 -18.08
C ARG A 528 -20.96 7.00 -17.76
N THR A 529 -22.00 7.10 -16.95
CA THR A 529 -22.57 8.38 -16.54
C THR A 529 -21.62 9.10 -15.59
N TRP A 530 -21.07 8.36 -14.62
CA TRP A 530 -20.13 8.88 -13.64
C TRP A 530 -18.85 9.44 -14.28
N THR A 531 -18.22 8.69 -15.18
CA THR A 531 -17.02 9.15 -15.89
C THR A 531 -17.28 10.45 -16.66
N LYS A 532 -18.47 10.58 -17.28
CA LYS A 532 -18.87 11.79 -17.99
C LYS A 532 -19.05 12.96 -17.02
N GLU A 533 -19.75 12.76 -15.91
CA GLU A 533 -19.99 13.78 -14.89
C GLU A 533 -18.67 14.29 -14.28
N LEU A 534 -17.78 13.37 -13.88
CA LEU A 534 -16.44 13.69 -13.38
C LEU A 534 -15.63 14.51 -14.40
N THR A 535 -15.59 14.06 -15.65
CA THR A 535 -14.82 14.73 -16.71
C THR A 535 -15.34 16.15 -16.98
N GLU A 536 -16.65 16.34 -17.04
CA GLU A 536 -17.24 17.68 -17.24
C GLU A 536 -16.99 18.59 -16.03
N ALA A 537 -17.08 18.08 -14.81
CA ALA A 537 -16.76 18.85 -13.61
C ALA A 537 -15.28 19.27 -13.56
N MET A 538 -14.35 18.35 -13.85
CA MET A 538 -12.92 18.66 -13.96
C MET A 538 -12.63 19.71 -15.04
N LYS A 539 -13.31 19.62 -16.19
CA LYS A 539 -13.18 20.61 -17.28
C LYS A 539 -13.64 22.01 -16.86
N ARG A 540 -14.77 22.12 -16.14
CA ARG A 540 -15.25 23.40 -15.59
C ARG A 540 -14.25 24.03 -14.62
N LEU A 541 -13.55 23.20 -13.85
CA LEU A 541 -12.52 23.63 -12.90
C LEU A 541 -11.12 23.77 -13.53
N LYS A 542 -11.00 23.60 -14.86
CA LYS A 542 -9.73 23.64 -15.61
C LYS A 542 -8.66 22.73 -15.00
N MET A 543 -9.06 21.51 -14.63
CA MET A 543 -8.15 20.47 -14.16
C MET A 543 -7.71 19.58 -15.33
N ASP A 544 -6.46 19.13 -15.32
CA ASP A 544 -5.98 18.15 -16.28
C ASP A 544 -6.70 16.80 -16.04
N PRO A 545 -7.31 16.17 -17.07
CA PRO A 545 -7.96 14.87 -16.94
C PRO A 545 -7.06 13.77 -16.35
N LYS A 546 -5.73 13.86 -16.49
CA LYS A 546 -4.78 12.91 -15.91
C LYS A 546 -4.86 12.84 -14.39
N PHE A 547 -5.34 13.89 -13.72
CA PHE A 547 -5.55 13.89 -12.28
C PHE A 547 -6.64 12.92 -11.82
N ALA A 548 -7.52 12.46 -12.71
CA ALA A 548 -8.57 11.50 -12.37
C ALA A 548 -8.01 10.14 -11.96
N THR A 549 -6.87 9.72 -12.54
CA THR A 549 -6.26 8.40 -12.29
C THR A 549 -5.08 8.46 -11.32
N ARG A 550 -4.61 9.66 -10.96
CA ARG A 550 -3.55 9.85 -9.96
C ARG A 550 -4.08 9.68 -8.55
N SER A 551 -3.17 9.40 -7.60
CA SER A 551 -3.49 9.38 -6.18
C SER A 551 -4.11 10.72 -5.74
N VAL A 552 -5.00 10.69 -4.76
CA VAL A 552 -5.68 11.87 -4.23
C VAL A 552 -4.64 12.90 -3.79
N ASN A 553 -4.66 14.06 -4.45
CA ASN A 553 -3.82 15.23 -4.18
C ASN A 553 -2.29 15.04 -4.27
N GLU A 554 -1.79 13.83 -4.50
CA GLU A 554 -0.35 13.52 -4.54
C GLU A 554 0.32 14.19 -5.76
N GLY A 555 1.29 15.06 -5.48
CA GLY A 555 2.00 15.83 -6.50
C GLY A 555 1.13 16.84 -7.26
N PHE A 556 0.04 17.31 -6.64
CA PHE A 556 -0.77 18.43 -7.10
C PHE A 556 -0.19 19.74 -6.53
N SER A 557 -0.22 20.83 -7.29
CA SER A 557 0.05 22.17 -6.76
C SER A 557 -1.02 22.60 -5.76
N GLY A 558 -0.72 23.58 -4.89
CA GLY A 558 -1.70 24.10 -3.93
C GLY A 558 -3.02 24.56 -4.60
N GLY A 559 -2.94 25.19 -5.77
CA GLY A 559 -4.12 25.59 -6.54
C GLY A 559 -4.91 24.42 -7.11
N GLU A 560 -4.24 23.35 -7.53
CA GLU A 560 -4.92 22.12 -8.01
C GLU A 560 -5.60 21.38 -6.86
N LYS A 561 -4.99 21.34 -5.67
CA LYS A 561 -5.62 20.78 -4.46
C LYS A 561 -6.91 21.53 -4.10
N LYS A 562 -6.90 22.86 -4.13
CA LYS A 562 -8.12 23.66 -3.87
C LYS A 562 -9.20 23.45 -4.93
N ARG A 563 -8.83 23.31 -6.21
CA ARG A 563 -9.79 22.92 -7.26
C ARG A 563 -10.35 21.52 -7.04
N ALA A 564 -9.55 20.58 -6.54
CA ALA A 564 -10.00 19.23 -6.19
C ALA A 564 -11.02 19.23 -5.02
N GLU A 565 -10.89 20.13 -4.05
CA GLU A 565 -11.91 20.31 -3.00
C GLU A 565 -13.25 20.80 -3.60
N VAL A 566 -13.21 21.76 -4.52
CA VAL A 566 -14.42 22.27 -5.20
C VAL A 566 -15.01 21.23 -6.15
N LEU A 567 -14.17 20.39 -6.77
CA LEU A 567 -14.62 19.25 -7.57
C LEU A 567 -15.45 18.28 -6.72
N GLN A 568 -14.98 17.96 -5.51
CA GLN A 568 -15.73 17.14 -4.55
C GLN A 568 -17.05 17.81 -4.18
N LEU A 569 -17.04 19.12 -3.86
CA LEU A 569 -18.26 19.87 -3.53
C LEU A 569 -19.31 19.80 -4.65
N GLU A 570 -18.91 19.99 -5.92
CA GLU A 570 -19.82 19.92 -7.09
C GLU A 570 -20.41 18.51 -7.30
N LEU A 571 -19.65 17.45 -6.99
CA LEU A 571 -20.05 16.06 -7.25
C LEU A 571 -20.84 15.43 -6.10
N LEU A 572 -20.45 15.69 -4.86
CA LEU A 572 -21.05 15.08 -3.66
C LEU A 572 -22.36 15.78 -3.25
N LYS A 573 -22.52 17.08 -3.57
CA LYS A 573 -23.76 17.86 -3.38
C LYS A 573 -24.29 17.85 -1.93
N PRO A 574 -23.49 18.30 -0.95
CA PRO A 574 -23.90 18.37 0.46
C PRO A 574 -24.99 19.44 0.70
N LYS A 575 -25.67 19.37 1.86
CA LYS A 575 -26.62 20.40 2.33
C LYS A 575 -25.90 21.65 2.83
N PHE A 576 -24.77 21.46 3.50
CA PHE A 576 -23.94 22.53 4.06
C PHE A 576 -22.47 22.31 3.73
N ALA A 577 -21.74 23.38 3.42
CA ALA A 577 -20.29 23.33 3.23
C ALA A 577 -19.59 24.33 4.14
N VAL A 578 -18.65 23.83 4.93
CA VAL A 578 -17.67 24.62 5.67
C VAL A 578 -16.42 24.74 4.80
N LEU A 579 -16.07 25.96 4.39
CA LEU A 579 -14.91 26.22 3.53
C LEU A 579 -13.80 26.86 4.36
N ASP A 580 -12.81 26.08 4.77
CA ASP A 580 -11.72 26.54 5.63
C ASP A 580 -10.56 27.09 4.80
N GLU A 581 -10.48 28.42 4.67
CA GLU A 581 -9.41 29.14 3.97
C GLU A 581 -9.10 28.55 2.58
N THR A 582 -10.15 28.32 1.79
CA THR A 582 -10.02 27.75 0.44
C THR A 582 -9.34 28.69 -0.56
N ASP A 583 -9.11 29.95 -0.17
CA ASP A 583 -8.43 31.02 -0.88
C ASP A 583 -6.91 31.11 -0.62
N SER A 584 -6.42 30.51 0.46
CA SER A 584 -5.02 30.67 0.89
C SER A 584 -4.03 30.19 -0.19
N GLY A 585 -3.03 31.01 -0.50
CA GLY A 585 -1.95 30.64 -1.43
C GLY A 585 -2.37 30.55 -2.91
N LEU A 586 -3.56 31.04 -3.28
CA LEU A 586 -4.03 31.07 -4.66
C LEU A 586 -3.63 32.36 -5.39
N ASP A 587 -3.28 32.22 -6.67
CA ASP A 587 -3.21 33.35 -7.58
C ASP A 587 -4.62 33.83 -7.97
N VAL A 588 -4.67 34.93 -8.74
CA VAL A 588 -5.92 35.58 -9.14
C VAL A 588 -6.84 34.66 -9.95
N ASP A 589 -6.26 33.86 -10.85
CA ASP A 589 -7.01 33.01 -11.76
C ASP A 589 -7.54 31.77 -11.04
N ALA A 590 -6.72 31.15 -10.19
CA ALA A 590 -7.12 30.03 -9.36
C ALA A 590 -8.21 30.43 -8.36
N LEU A 591 -8.08 31.60 -7.71
CA LEU A 591 -9.10 32.13 -6.80
C LEU A 591 -10.45 32.31 -7.50
N ARG A 592 -10.44 32.88 -8.71
CA ARG A 592 -11.66 33.07 -9.51
C ARG A 592 -12.29 31.73 -9.88
N ILE A 593 -11.52 30.76 -10.35
CA ILE A 593 -12.01 29.42 -10.74
C ILE A 593 -12.64 28.69 -9.55
N VAL A 594 -11.98 28.71 -8.39
CA VAL A 594 -12.47 28.11 -7.14
C VAL A 594 -13.78 28.77 -6.72
N SER A 595 -13.81 30.10 -6.72
CA SER A 595 -15.01 30.88 -6.33
C SER A 595 -16.20 30.63 -7.27
N GLU A 596 -15.96 30.59 -8.59
CA GLU A 596 -16.99 30.27 -9.58
C GLU A 596 -17.55 28.86 -9.38
N GLY A 597 -16.73 27.89 -8.99
CA GLY A 597 -17.20 26.54 -8.66
C GLY A 597 -18.04 26.48 -7.40
N VAL A 598 -17.66 27.21 -6.34
CA VAL A 598 -18.46 27.32 -5.11
C VAL A 598 -19.83 27.95 -5.40
N ASN A 599 -19.86 29.05 -6.17
CA ASN A 599 -21.11 29.71 -6.55
C ASN A 599 -22.00 28.78 -7.39
N ARG A 600 -21.44 28.05 -8.36
CA ARG A 600 -22.20 27.04 -9.13
C ARG A 600 -22.76 25.94 -8.26
N ALA A 601 -21.97 25.44 -7.29
CA ALA A 601 -22.46 24.42 -6.37
C ALA A 601 -23.67 24.95 -5.57
N LYS A 602 -23.57 26.17 -5.03
CA LYS A 602 -24.66 26.88 -4.33
C LYS A 602 -25.89 27.02 -5.21
N GLU A 603 -25.74 27.54 -6.43
CA GLU A 603 -26.85 27.76 -7.37
C GLU A 603 -27.56 26.45 -7.75
N ASN A 604 -26.81 25.35 -7.91
CA ASN A 604 -27.37 24.07 -8.34
C ASN A 604 -28.05 23.27 -7.22
N THR A 605 -27.70 23.51 -5.96
CA THR A 605 -28.14 22.66 -4.83
C THR A 605 -28.86 23.44 -3.73
N GLY A 606 -28.71 24.77 -3.68
CA GLY A 606 -29.19 25.59 -2.58
C GLY A 606 -28.43 25.38 -1.27
N LEU A 607 -27.19 24.86 -1.30
CA LEU A 607 -26.45 24.57 -0.07
C LEU A 607 -26.20 25.82 0.78
N GLY A 608 -26.18 25.66 2.11
CA GLY A 608 -25.73 26.69 3.03
C GLY A 608 -24.19 26.69 3.12
N ILE A 609 -23.56 27.86 3.14
CA ILE A 609 -22.09 27.98 3.13
C ILE A 609 -21.62 28.68 4.39
N LEU A 610 -20.67 28.07 5.09
CA LEU A 610 -19.89 28.68 6.17
C LEU A 610 -18.45 28.84 5.70
N MET A 611 -18.07 30.04 5.26
CA MET A 611 -16.76 30.32 4.70
C MET A 611 -15.84 30.96 5.74
N VAL A 612 -14.80 30.26 6.14
CA VAL A 612 -13.72 30.82 6.97
C VAL A 612 -12.68 31.44 6.04
N THR A 613 -12.39 32.72 6.26
CA THR A 613 -11.36 33.43 5.51
C THR A 613 -10.81 34.61 6.32
N HIS A 614 -9.57 34.98 6.04
CA HIS A 614 -8.93 36.21 6.50
C HIS A 614 -8.71 37.22 5.37
N TYR A 615 -9.06 36.89 4.12
CA TYR A 615 -8.90 37.78 2.97
C TYR A 615 -10.25 38.25 2.41
N THR A 616 -10.45 39.56 2.34
CA THR A 616 -11.65 40.14 1.68
C THR A 616 -11.70 39.88 0.18
N ARG A 617 -10.58 39.50 -0.43
CA ARG A 617 -10.50 39.27 -1.87
C ARG A 617 -11.43 38.15 -2.35
N ILE A 618 -11.56 37.05 -1.61
CA ILE A 618 -12.49 35.98 -1.99
C ILE A 618 -13.95 36.44 -1.88
N LEU A 619 -14.25 37.34 -0.93
CA LEU A 619 -15.59 37.89 -0.71
C LEU A 619 -16.11 38.75 -1.89
N LYS A 620 -15.19 39.23 -2.75
CA LYS A 620 -15.55 39.90 -4.01
C LYS A 620 -16.11 38.94 -5.06
N TYR A 621 -15.77 37.66 -4.96
CA TYR A 621 -16.24 36.60 -5.86
C TYR A 621 -17.34 35.74 -5.24
N ILE A 622 -17.29 35.51 -3.92
CA ILE A 622 -18.32 34.80 -3.15
C ILE A 622 -18.92 35.81 -2.18
N LYS A 623 -20.04 36.42 -2.58
CA LYS A 623 -20.68 37.45 -1.75
C LYS A 623 -21.36 36.81 -0.54
N PRO A 624 -20.94 37.11 0.70
CA PRO A 624 -21.63 36.64 1.88
C PRO A 624 -22.97 37.37 2.04
N ASP A 625 -23.93 36.70 2.66
CA ASP A 625 -25.18 37.30 3.16
C ASP A 625 -24.96 37.87 4.56
N ILE A 626 -24.15 37.18 5.38
CA ILE A 626 -23.87 37.52 6.78
C ILE A 626 -22.36 37.39 7.05
N VAL A 627 -21.79 38.31 7.83
CA VAL A 627 -20.39 38.28 8.25
C VAL A 627 -20.33 38.20 9.77
N HIS A 628 -19.49 37.30 10.29
CA HIS A 628 -19.24 37.08 11.70
C HIS A 628 -17.77 37.33 12.04
N VAL A 629 -17.51 38.01 13.15
CA VAL A 629 -16.18 38.16 13.74
C VAL A 629 -16.00 37.10 14.83
N PHE A 630 -14.95 36.29 14.71
CA PHE A 630 -14.60 35.21 15.64
C PHE A 630 -13.28 35.49 16.34
N ALA A 631 -13.34 35.68 17.66
CA ALA A 631 -12.20 36.02 18.51
C ALA A 631 -12.29 35.23 19.82
N ASP A 632 -11.14 34.83 20.35
CA ASP A 632 -11.02 34.08 21.62
C ASP A 632 -12.04 32.91 21.75
N GLY A 633 -12.20 32.10 20.70
CA GLY A 633 -13.04 30.90 20.74
C GLY A 633 -14.54 31.11 20.64
N HIS A 634 -15.03 32.33 20.37
CA HIS A 634 -16.46 32.64 20.25
C HIS A 634 -16.76 33.75 19.23
N PHE A 635 -18.03 33.91 18.87
CA PHE A 635 -18.49 35.00 18.00
C PHE A 635 -18.67 36.29 18.80
N VAL A 636 -18.02 37.38 18.37
CA VAL A 636 -18.01 38.67 19.08
C VAL A 636 -18.84 39.76 18.39
N LYS A 637 -18.99 39.70 17.06
CA LYS A 637 -19.81 40.63 16.27
C LYS A 637 -20.40 39.90 15.07
N THR A 638 -21.62 40.26 14.69
CA THR A 638 -22.30 39.75 13.48
C THR A 638 -22.94 40.94 12.76
N GLY A 639 -22.85 40.98 11.43
CA GLY A 639 -23.40 42.05 10.60
C GLY A 639 -23.63 41.61 9.16
N GLY A 640 -24.06 42.54 8.31
CA GLY A 640 -24.18 42.31 6.88
C GLY A 640 -22.83 42.34 6.15
N PRO A 641 -22.84 42.26 4.82
CA PRO A 641 -21.62 42.21 4.00
C PRO A 641 -20.69 43.41 4.20
N GLU A 642 -21.23 44.57 4.55
CA GLU A 642 -20.50 45.80 4.86
C GLU A 642 -19.49 45.66 6.01
N LEU A 643 -19.69 44.68 6.91
CA LEU A 643 -18.77 44.41 8.01
C LEU A 643 -17.42 43.90 7.50
N ALA A 644 -17.36 43.21 6.36
CA ALA A 644 -16.10 42.75 5.79
C ALA A 644 -15.20 43.93 5.36
N ASP A 645 -15.80 44.97 4.76
CA ASP A 645 -15.08 46.18 4.36
C ASP A 645 -14.58 46.95 5.60
N GLU A 646 -15.41 47.04 6.66
CA GLU A 646 -15.01 47.64 7.95
C GLU A 646 -13.78 46.94 8.55
N LEU A 647 -13.74 45.60 8.50
CA LEU A 647 -12.63 44.80 9.04
C LEU A 647 -11.35 44.94 8.22
N GLU A 648 -11.44 45.13 6.90
CA GLU A 648 -10.27 45.39 6.04
C GLU A 648 -9.61 46.73 6.37
N GLU A 649 -10.40 47.75 6.70
CA GLU A 649 -9.91 49.09 7.04
C GLU A 649 -9.42 49.22 8.49
N SER A 650 -10.15 48.64 9.44
CA SER A 650 -9.93 48.85 10.88
C SER A 650 -9.15 47.73 11.59
N GLY A 651 -8.98 46.58 10.95
CA GLY A 651 -8.35 45.41 11.57
C GLY A 651 -9.18 44.79 12.69
N TYR A 652 -8.54 43.90 13.48
CA TYR A 652 -9.22 43.10 14.51
C TYR A 652 -8.98 43.57 15.95
N ASP A 653 -8.12 44.57 16.18
CA ASP A 653 -7.64 44.94 17.52
C ASP A 653 -8.78 45.34 18.48
N GLN A 654 -9.82 45.99 17.95
CA GLN A 654 -11.01 46.37 18.73
C GLN A 654 -11.83 45.18 19.26
N PHE A 655 -11.56 43.96 18.78
CA PHE A 655 -12.25 42.72 19.14
C PHE A 655 -11.39 41.78 19.98
N LEU A 656 -10.16 42.17 20.32
CA LEU A 656 -9.27 41.42 21.19
C LEU A 656 -9.47 41.79 22.68
N PRO A 657 -9.22 40.86 23.62
CA PRO A 657 -9.24 41.16 25.07
C PRO A 657 -8.23 42.27 25.44
N GLU A 658 -8.52 43.07 26.48
CA GLU A 658 -7.60 44.11 26.97
C GLU A 658 -6.21 43.52 27.29
N GLY A 659 -5.18 43.99 26.57
CA GLY A 659 -3.79 43.56 26.72
C GLY A 659 -3.31 42.48 25.74
N ALA A 660 -4.19 41.97 24.86
CA ALA A 660 -3.82 41.12 23.73
C ALA A 660 -3.61 41.99 22.48
N ASP A 661 -2.42 41.92 21.89
CA ASP A 661 -2.10 42.60 20.63
C ASP A 661 -2.19 41.60 19.46
N SER A 662 -2.62 42.03 18.28
CA SER A 662 -2.73 41.13 17.12
C SER A 662 -1.37 40.55 16.68
N GLU A 663 -0.27 41.23 16.99
CA GLU A 663 1.10 40.73 16.84
C GLU A 663 1.51 39.70 17.91
N SER A 664 0.92 39.73 19.11
CA SER A 664 1.26 38.83 20.23
C SER A 664 0.61 37.44 20.12
N ALA A 665 -0.42 37.29 19.30
CA ALA A 665 -1.09 36.02 19.01
C ALA A 665 -0.33 35.12 18.00
N LEU A 666 0.84 35.58 17.51
CA LEU A 666 1.72 34.85 16.59
C LEU A 666 2.76 33.95 17.28
N ALA A 667 2.81 33.93 18.62
CA ALA A 667 3.78 33.19 19.42
C ALA A 667 3.27 31.83 19.92
#